data_AF-A0A2M8V311-F1
#
_entry.id   AF-A0A2M8V311-F1
#
_cell.length_a   1.000
_cell.length_b   1.000
_cell.length_c   1.000
_cell.angle_alpha   90.00
_cell.angle_beta   90.00
_cell.angle_gamma   90.00
#
_symmetry.space_group_name_H-M   'P 1'
#
loop_
_entity.id
_entity.type
_entity.pdbx_description
1 polymer ?
#
loop_
_entity_poly.entity_id
_entity_poly.type
_entity_poly.pdbx_seq_one_letter_code
_entity_poly.pdbx_strand_id
1 'polypeptide(L)'
;MKPQQPLLYGLILASIAAPLAQAADDQLTEFQRFRSFPYLDKGYKEAKKNNWAEVERLMRHLLTRVPNNTEARALLIQSLAKQKRFADAEQEAQALTGTEAGAKALTNLRLDMIESGPPPEAQVNLWLAHTSNANERVRLWRAYSLKLGQTQGAAKALDWLGTLPPRNDDRVLREARANWAEQLRDWDTTIAQLAPLAAAHQLSAADWRRLANAYAQRLEEKPLEQLIQQAPDANAARQARLAIIDRAIAVEQTEVAKRWLLTLPEQDRRDPTRQAQLLEVARASADAPLVTKLSNEQNRPCLETAEWLSRHDQAAALAKLQQCKPGDDPKTWLVLAQRLGATDLLENTRLPEPWDSARRDQLVDAWRRQGRTDLALAWLSRQPQTPDTVRQRAELLQAHGRTGEAAALWEQRYRQTGDLKALDQASYLALNAGRTERAKQLLESAYDRRGGNLPPALLQRLAGIHARSDTPLDVARIEALLPKADPLSRGYLLGRLAEAGRCDALQRYLSPDSNTPGELRALGRCAMPARPGEAVVYYQAAIAHGDKQSQLPLAYALEAAGDPAGALRIFNNLPASELNDNARLTASRAALLTNDNATAERYWQPVQKDSADDWALGANIADARGDYPEALSRQRQALQHQPNGQHFYNAAGSAQKAGDKQQSKLWLAEAVRREPDNPRLRAEYGMHLAGTDTPEERRTAIPYLERATRDYPEDIHLGETLAWRYDETQDSFAARRELRRVIDLEQDPVAADDEYGSLEARRFRQRRAHQVLSQRDNLTLASTWSPAGVTTVPILNGDRQTGNRRRAQSQNLQTFIWDHALGEEPTRNGSTLSVYGRAIAGNEGRKEYTQTLAAGFGLRYKPFGDYNLNLYSELYKQNQVKDDGDPDDAFEGLRWHEIGTPEKFERYIRQRDKYGQTSTDFLLRATASFLDQGEYRNDWRVDESDWDERSLYTDFAWWTHAGDHQWVSRYQQGHTWKLPVDSPQTIMPYGFAEFSAQDPSNDWRQDLRSGVGLRWQYWYGEDRYNAYRAHVTVRTEYQLGMAGNLYEQANGWLVGLEVNF
;
A
#
# COMPACT_ATOMS: atom_id res chain seq x y z
N MET A 1 -15.79 33.93 49.48
CA MET A 1 -15.14 33.37 50.70
C MET A 1 -14.23 32.22 50.27
N LYS A 2 -12.92 32.32 50.53
CA LYS A 2 -11.93 31.21 50.46
C LYS A 2 -12.07 30.32 51.72
N PRO A 3 -11.67 29.03 51.72
CA PRO A 3 -10.27 28.59 51.98
C PRO A 3 -9.84 27.34 51.14
N GLN A 4 -8.59 27.19 50.66
CA GLN A 4 -7.31 26.76 51.29
C GLN A 4 -7.18 25.26 51.66
N GLN A 5 -6.17 24.60 51.05
CA GLN A 5 -5.47 23.33 51.36
C GLN A 5 -4.85 23.34 52.80
N PRO A 6 -4.23 22.26 53.42
CA PRO A 6 -3.43 21.16 52.80
C PRO A 6 -3.23 19.78 53.54
N LEU A 7 -2.59 18.84 52.81
CA LEU A 7 -1.51 17.85 53.13
C LEU A 7 -1.54 16.76 54.26
N LEU A 8 -1.07 15.56 53.84
CA LEU A 8 -0.08 14.62 54.42
C LEU A 8 -0.48 13.37 55.27
N TYR A 9 -0.40 12.19 54.62
CA TYR A 9 0.19 10.87 54.97
C TYR A 9 -0.13 10.05 56.26
N GLY A 10 -0.26 8.73 56.06
CA GLY A 10 0.05 7.64 57.02
C GLY A 10 -0.34 6.25 56.47
N LEU A 11 0.55 5.53 55.76
CA LEU A 11 1.43 4.44 56.24
C LEU A 11 0.73 3.15 56.72
N ILE A 12 0.94 2.05 55.96
CA ILE A 12 1.40 0.70 56.36
C ILE A 12 0.80 -0.34 55.41
N LEU A 13 1.67 -0.99 54.62
CA LEU A 13 1.65 -2.44 54.39
C LEU A 13 2.94 -2.84 53.66
N ALA A 14 3.95 -3.16 54.46
CA ALA A 14 5.15 -3.88 54.06
C ALA A 14 5.17 -5.21 54.83
N SER A 15 5.12 -6.32 54.12
CA SER A 15 5.67 -7.61 54.56
C SER A 15 5.60 -8.59 53.39
N ILE A 16 6.78 -9.04 52.95
CA ILE A 16 7.15 -10.34 52.35
C ILE A 16 8.40 -10.07 51.49
N ALA A 17 9.58 -10.46 52.01
CA ALA A 17 10.60 -11.28 51.33
C ALA A 17 11.98 -11.08 52.00
N ALA A 18 12.44 -12.13 52.67
CA ALA A 18 13.83 -12.32 53.09
C ALA A 18 14.66 -12.98 51.95
N PRO A 19 16.01 -12.98 52.03
CA PRO A 19 16.90 -12.92 50.86
C PRO A 19 17.49 -14.27 50.40
N LEU A 20 17.83 -14.35 49.11
CA LEU A 20 18.87 -15.22 48.56
C LEU A 20 20.03 -14.31 48.11
N ALA A 21 21.07 -14.21 48.91
CA ALA A 21 22.34 -13.62 48.50
C ALA A 21 23.45 -14.25 49.34
N GLN A 22 24.21 -15.18 48.76
CA GLN A 22 25.60 -15.50 49.13
C GLN A 22 26.16 -16.59 48.22
N ALA A 23 26.82 -16.18 47.14
CA ALA A 23 27.95 -16.91 46.55
C ALA A 23 28.82 -15.94 45.74
N ALA A 24 29.98 -15.63 46.31
CA ALA A 24 31.22 -15.19 45.68
C ALA A 24 31.19 -14.03 44.64
N ASP A 25 31.57 -12.84 45.10
CA ASP A 25 32.51 -12.02 44.32
C ASP A 25 33.51 -11.37 45.30
N ASP A 26 34.58 -12.12 45.61
CA ASP A 26 35.64 -11.74 46.57
C ASP A 26 36.54 -10.60 46.08
N GLN A 27 36.25 -10.04 44.91
CA GLN A 27 36.94 -8.86 44.37
C GLN A 27 36.16 -7.57 44.51
N LEU A 28 34.89 -7.63 44.95
CA LEU A 28 34.10 -6.44 45.22
C LEU A 28 34.22 -6.05 46.69
N THR A 29 34.66 -4.81 46.93
CA THR A 29 34.61 -4.22 48.27
C THR A 29 33.19 -4.22 48.82
N GLU A 30 33.03 -4.25 50.15
CA GLU A 30 31.71 -4.27 50.80
C GLU A 30 30.84 -3.07 50.37
N PHE A 31 31.46 -1.91 50.16
CA PHE A 31 30.81 -0.73 49.60
C PHE A 31 30.34 -0.91 48.15
N GLN A 32 31.11 -1.57 47.29
CA GLN A 32 30.69 -1.89 45.92
C GLN A 32 29.58 -2.93 45.89
N ARG A 33 29.59 -3.93 46.79
CA ARG A 33 28.48 -4.88 46.93
C ARG A 33 27.19 -4.17 47.38
N PHE A 34 27.28 -3.31 48.40
CA PHE A 34 26.15 -2.51 48.85
C PHE A 34 25.58 -1.61 47.75
N ARG A 35 26.44 -0.93 46.97
CA ARG A 35 26.01 -0.10 45.83
C ARG A 35 25.42 -0.90 44.67
N SER A 36 25.83 -2.16 44.50
CA SER A 36 25.34 -3.05 43.44
C SER A 36 23.98 -3.66 43.76
N PHE A 37 23.72 -3.94 45.05
CA PHE A 37 22.56 -4.70 45.50
C PHE A 37 21.20 -4.16 45.02
N PRO A 38 20.88 -2.85 45.10
CA PRO A 38 19.58 -2.35 44.63
C PRO A 38 19.34 -2.55 43.13
N TYR A 39 20.41 -2.53 42.32
CA TYR A 39 20.32 -2.72 40.88
C TYR A 39 20.24 -4.20 40.51
N LEU A 40 21.00 -5.07 41.19
CA LEU A 40 20.92 -6.53 41.03
C LEU A 40 19.56 -7.09 41.46
N ASP A 41 19.06 -6.72 42.64
CA ASP A 41 17.75 -7.18 43.13
C ASP A 41 16.61 -6.74 42.19
N LYS A 42 16.65 -5.48 41.73
CA LYS A 42 15.68 -4.99 40.74
C LYS A 42 15.86 -5.71 39.40
N GLY A 43 17.09 -5.94 38.95
CA GLY A 43 17.40 -6.71 37.74
C GLY A 43 16.85 -8.13 37.78
N TYR A 44 17.04 -8.88 38.88
CA TYR A 44 16.48 -10.22 39.02
C TYR A 44 14.95 -10.24 39.09
N LYS A 45 14.33 -9.23 39.73
CA LYS A 45 12.87 -9.08 39.76
C LYS A 45 12.30 -8.82 38.37
N GLU A 46 12.95 -7.97 37.58
CA GLU A 46 12.55 -7.71 36.19
C GLU A 46 12.83 -8.90 35.26
N ALA A 47 13.91 -9.66 35.50
CA ALA A 47 14.19 -10.91 34.80
C ALA A 47 13.09 -11.96 35.02
N LYS A 48 12.59 -12.12 36.26
CA LYS A 48 11.45 -13.00 36.57
C LYS A 48 10.15 -12.58 35.87
N LYS A 49 10.01 -11.29 35.54
CA LYS A 49 8.88 -10.74 34.78
C LYS A 49 9.10 -10.79 33.26
N ASN A 50 10.19 -11.42 32.78
CA ASN A 50 10.62 -11.42 31.38
C ASN A 50 10.87 -10.01 30.79
N ASN A 51 11.10 -9.00 31.63
CA ASN A 51 11.36 -7.63 31.18
C ASN A 51 12.87 -7.42 30.92
N TRP A 52 13.39 -8.14 29.93
CA TRP A 52 14.83 -8.25 29.69
C TRP A 52 15.51 -6.92 29.28
N ALA A 53 14.77 -6.01 28.64
CA ALA A 53 15.29 -4.68 28.27
C ALA A 53 15.60 -3.82 29.51
N GLU A 54 14.76 -3.91 30.54
CA GLU A 54 15.00 -3.20 31.80
C GLU A 54 16.13 -3.87 32.60
N VAL A 55 16.24 -5.21 32.55
CA VAL A 55 17.39 -5.93 33.13
C VAL A 55 18.69 -5.42 32.50
N GLU A 56 18.75 -5.33 31.17
CA GLU A 56 19.91 -4.81 30.47
C GLU A 56 20.25 -3.38 30.91
N ARG A 57 19.26 -2.46 30.90
CA ARG A 57 19.46 -1.07 31.28
C ARG A 57 20.05 -0.95 32.69
N LEU A 58 19.51 -1.73 33.63
CA LEU A 58 19.97 -1.76 35.01
C LEU A 58 21.38 -2.34 35.14
N MET A 59 21.68 -3.44 34.44
CA MET A 59 23.00 -4.07 34.51
C MET A 59 24.08 -3.23 33.85
N ARG A 60 23.81 -2.61 32.70
CA ARG A 60 24.74 -1.66 32.06
C ARG A 60 25.02 -0.46 32.96
N HIS A 61 23.97 0.11 33.57
CA HIS A 61 24.13 1.20 34.53
C HIS A 61 24.93 0.78 35.77
N LEU A 62 24.75 -0.45 36.24
CA LEU A 62 25.54 -0.97 37.34
C LEU A 62 27.01 -1.15 36.95
N LEU A 63 27.29 -1.73 35.79
CA LEU A 63 28.65 -2.00 35.31
C LEU A 63 29.45 -0.72 35.02
N THR A 64 28.82 0.43 34.75
CA THR A 64 29.57 1.71 34.68
C THR A 64 30.10 2.16 36.04
N ARG A 65 29.44 1.76 37.14
CA ARG A 65 29.80 2.15 38.51
C ARG A 65 30.65 1.11 39.21
N VAL A 66 30.42 -0.16 38.90
CA VAL A 66 31.14 -1.31 39.44
C VAL A 66 31.55 -2.22 38.28
N PRO A 67 32.61 -1.87 37.53
CA PRO A 67 32.97 -2.57 36.30
C PRO A 67 33.36 -4.04 36.50
N ASN A 68 33.91 -4.38 37.67
CA ASN A 68 34.42 -5.72 37.96
C ASN A 68 33.34 -6.68 38.52
N ASN A 69 32.06 -6.29 38.52
CA ASN A 69 30.98 -7.14 39.04
C ASN A 69 30.65 -8.26 38.03
N THR A 70 31.09 -9.47 38.33
CA THR A 70 30.96 -10.62 37.41
C THR A 70 29.52 -11.13 37.33
N GLU A 71 28.76 -11.03 38.42
CA GLU A 71 27.35 -11.42 38.50
C GLU A 71 26.46 -10.50 37.65
N ALA A 72 26.64 -9.18 37.76
CA ALA A 72 25.95 -8.19 36.93
C ALA A 72 26.24 -8.40 35.45
N ARG A 73 27.47 -8.78 35.11
CA ARG A 73 27.89 -9.06 33.73
C ARG A 73 27.32 -10.37 33.21
N ALA A 74 27.25 -11.42 34.02
CA ALA A 74 26.58 -12.67 33.67
C ALA A 74 25.06 -12.48 33.44
N LEU A 75 24.41 -11.71 34.31
CA LEU A 75 22.98 -11.38 34.16
C LEU A 75 22.73 -10.49 32.94
N LEU A 76 23.66 -9.59 32.61
CA LEU A 76 23.62 -8.81 31.37
C LEU A 76 23.71 -9.72 30.14
N ILE A 77 24.67 -10.64 30.08
CA ILE A 77 24.82 -11.61 28.98
C ILE A 77 23.53 -12.43 28.81
N GLN A 78 22.97 -12.92 29.92
CA GLN A 78 21.70 -13.66 29.88
C GLN A 78 20.54 -12.79 29.38
N SER A 79 20.44 -11.54 29.82
CA SER A 79 19.40 -10.61 29.36
C SER A 79 19.52 -10.30 27.87
N LEU A 80 20.73 -10.16 27.34
CA LEU A 80 20.99 -9.94 25.91
C LEU A 80 20.64 -11.19 25.10
N ALA A 81 21.00 -12.37 25.59
CA ALA A 81 20.65 -13.65 24.96
C ALA A 81 19.13 -13.87 24.88
N LYS A 82 18.39 -13.56 25.96
CA LYS A 82 16.92 -13.66 25.97
C LYS A 82 16.23 -12.63 25.08
N GLN A 83 16.89 -11.50 24.83
CA GLN A 83 16.48 -10.50 23.83
C GLN A 83 16.94 -10.85 22.40
N LYS A 84 17.54 -12.03 22.18
CA LYS A 84 18.12 -12.48 20.90
C LYS A 84 19.25 -11.58 20.37
N ARG A 85 19.84 -10.74 21.23
CA ARG A 85 20.99 -9.88 20.93
C ARG A 85 22.29 -10.63 21.19
N PHE A 86 22.50 -11.71 20.43
CA PHE A 86 23.57 -12.67 20.69
C PHE A 86 24.98 -12.10 20.46
N ALA A 87 25.15 -11.20 19.48
CA ALA A 87 26.44 -10.54 19.23
C ALA A 87 26.89 -9.70 20.43
N ASP A 88 25.97 -8.94 21.01
CA ASP A 88 26.22 -8.14 22.21
C ASP A 88 26.50 -9.04 23.42
N ALA A 89 25.76 -10.15 23.56
CA ALA A 89 25.98 -11.14 24.60
C ALA A 89 27.37 -11.81 24.49
N GLU A 90 27.83 -12.12 23.27
CA GLU A 90 29.16 -12.70 23.04
C GLU A 90 30.28 -11.71 23.35
N GLN A 91 30.11 -10.42 23.02
CA GLN A 91 31.08 -9.37 23.36
C GLN A 91 31.22 -9.20 24.88
N GLU A 92 30.11 -9.17 25.62
CA GLU A 92 30.16 -9.08 27.09
C GLU A 92 30.73 -10.37 27.72
N ALA A 93 30.51 -11.53 27.11
CA ALA A 93 31.08 -12.81 27.55
C ALA A 93 32.58 -12.91 27.30
N GLN A 94 33.12 -12.28 26.26
CA GLN A 94 34.57 -12.19 26.04
C GLN A 94 35.29 -11.48 27.20
N ALA A 95 34.62 -10.55 27.88
CA ALA A 95 35.16 -9.87 29.06
C ALA A 95 35.25 -10.77 30.33
N LEU A 96 34.66 -11.97 30.30
CA LEU A 96 34.73 -12.98 31.37
C LEU A 96 35.69 -14.14 31.05
N THR A 97 36.48 -14.01 29.98
CA THR A 97 37.46 -15.02 29.55
C THR A 97 38.50 -15.28 30.64
N GLY A 98 38.78 -16.57 30.91
CA GLY A 98 39.72 -17.02 31.95
C GLY A 98 39.09 -17.43 33.29
N THR A 99 37.77 -17.30 33.46
CA THR A 99 37.05 -17.79 34.65
C THR A 99 36.23 -19.06 34.35
N GLU A 100 36.12 -19.99 35.29
CA GLU A 100 35.33 -21.23 35.11
C GLU A 100 33.82 -20.92 34.95
N ALA A 101 33.33 -19.91 35.68
CA ALA A 101 31.95 -19.41 35.55
C ALA A 101 31.70 -18.79 34.17
N GLY A 102 32.67 -18.04 33.61
CA GLY A 102 32.60 -17.47 32.27
C GLY A 102 32.61 -18.53 31.16
N ALA A 103 33.44 -19.58 31.28
CA ALA A 103 33.48 -20.69 30.31
C ALA A 103 32.16 -21.47 30.25
N LYS A 104 31.54 -21.74 31.41
CA LYS A 104 30.22 -22.37 31.51
C LYS A 104 29.11 -21.46 30.97
N ALA A 105 29.13 -20.17 31.31
CA ALA A 105 28.16 -19.19 30.80
C ALA A 105 28.24 -19.07 29.26
N LEU A 106 29.44 -19.08 28.69
CA LEU A 106 29.66 -19.00 27.23
C LEU A 106 29.20 -20.29 26.51
N THR A 107 29.44 -21.47 27.09
CA THR A 107 28.95 -22.73 26.53
C THR A 107 27.42 -22.81 26.57
N ASN A 108 26.79 -22.37 27.67
CA ASN A 108 25.34 -22.31 27.78
C ASN A 108 24.74 -21.29 26.80
N LEU A 109 25.34 -20.10 26.65
CA LEU A 109 24.94 -19.11 25.64
C LEU A 109 24.96 -19.72 24.22
N ARG A 110 25.99 -20.50 23.89
CA ARG A 110 26.12 -21.18 22.59
C ARG A 110 25.07 -22.27 22.38
N LEU A 111 24.74 -23.02 23.42
CA LEU A 111 23.66 -24.01 23.37
C LEU A 111 22.28 -23.31 23.22
N ASP A 112 22.03 -22.22 23.94
CA ASP A 112 20.82 -21.39 23.81
C ASP A 112 20.71 -20.80 22.39
N MET A 113 21.82 -20.36 21.80
CA MET A 113 21.86 -19.93 20.39
C MET A 113 21.44 -21.06 19.47
N ILE A 114 22.04 -22.25 19.60
CA ILE A 114 21.68 -23.45 18.81
C ILE A 114 20.21 -23.81 18.98
N GLU A 115 19.66 -23.75 20.18
CA GLU A 115 18.26 -24.05 20.45
C GLU A 115 17.32 -23.04 19.79
N SER A 116 17.65 -21.74 19.82
CA SER A 116 16.86 -20.69 19.19
C SER A 116 16.81 -20.76 17.66
N GLY A 117 17.85 -21.35 17.04
CA GLY A 117 17.98 -21.60 15.61
C GLY A 117 19.43 -21.95 15.27
N PRO A 118 19.72 -22.78 14.25
CA PRO A 118 21.10 -23.19 13.95
C PRO A 118 21.93 -21.97 13.53
N PRO A 119 22.99 -21.57 14.28
CA PRO A 119 23.89 -20.51 13.88
C PRO A 119 24.65 -20.91 12.60
N PRO A 120 25.27 -19.95 11.90
CA PRO A 120 26.10 -20.27 10.73
C PRO A 120 27.20 -21.29 11.09
N GLU A 121 27.40 -22.28 10.23
CA GLU A 121 28.35 -23.39 10.47
C GLU A 121 29.77 -22.88 10.76
N ALA A 122 30.21 -21.81 10.09
CA ALA A 122 31.50 -21.19 10.31
C ALA A 122 31.68 -20.71 11.75
N GLN A 123 30.62 -20.18 12.37
CA GLN A 123 30.64 -19.70 13.75
C GLN A 123 30.72 -20.87 14.74
N VAL A 124 29.96 -21.95 14.50
CA VAL A 124 30.00 -23.15 15.36
C VAL A 124 31.35 -23.86 15.25
N ASN A 125 31.93 -23.92 14.05
CA ASN A 125 33.25 -24.49 13.81
C ASN A 125 34.35 -23.71 14.56
N LEU A 126 34.26 -22.38 14.57
CA LEU A 126 35.13 -21.52 15.38
C LEU A 126 34.96 -21.80 16.89
N TRP A 127 33.73 -22.00 17.38
CA TRP A 127 33.51 -22.37 18.78
C TRP A 127 34.15 -23.72 19.12
N LEU A 128 33.97 -24.73 18.26
CA LEU A 128 34.54 -26.06 18.44
C LEU A 128 36.07 -26.06 18.35
N ALA A 129 36.66 -25.17 17.55
CA ALA A 129 38.11 -25.04 17.43
C ALA A 129 38.74 -24.53 18.73
N HIS A 130 38.09 -23.55 19.39
CA HIS A 130 38.53 -22.92 20.64
C HIS A 130 38.09 -23.65 21.91
N THR A 131 37.28 -24.71 21.80
CA THR A 131 36.86 -25.51 22.95
C THR A 131 37.86 -26.63 23.21
N SER A 132 38.68 -26.49 24.25
CA SER A 132 39.74 -27.44 24.61
C SER A 132 39.21 -28.66 25.37
N ASN A 133 38.08 -28.54 26.07
CA ASN A 133 37.47 -29.64 26.82
C ASN A 133 36.70 -30.58 25.89
N ALA A 134 37.12 -31.85 25.83
CA ALA A 134 36.50 -32.85 24.95
C ALA A 134 35.01 -33.05 25.23
N ASN A 135 34.58 -33.03 26.49
CA ASN A 135 33.17 -33.22 26.84
C ASN A 135 32.29 -32.04 26.42
N GLU A 136 32.80 -30.81 26.54
CA GLU A 136 32.10 -29.60 26.08
C GLU A 136 32.03 -29.56 24.55
N ARG A 137 33.11 -29.96 23.86
CA ARG A 137 33.14 -30.10 22.41
C ARG A 137 32.10 -31.12 21.92
N VAL A 138 32.02 -32.30 22.56
CA VAL A 138 31.00 -33.31 22.25
C VAL A 138 29.58 -32.78 22.47
N ARG A 139 29.33 -32.07 23.58
CA ARG A 139 28.00 -31.48 23.83
C ARG A 139 27.60 -30.48 22.74
N LEU A 140 28.52 -29.61 22.33
CA LEU A 140 28.27 -28.60 21.30
C LEU A 140 27.99 -29.23 19.94
N TRP A 141 28.85 -30.13 19.43
CA TRP A 141 28.60 -30.73 18.12
C TRP A 141 27.41 -31.69 18.12
N ARG A 142 27.13 -32.37 19.24
CA ARG A 142 25.94 -33.22 19.35
C ARG A 142 24.66 -32.38 19.35
N ALA A 143 24.62 -31.28 20.10
CA ALA A 143 23.46 -30.39 20.12
C ALA A 143 23.22 -29.75 18.73
N TYR A 144 24.29 -29.29 18.08
CA TYR A 144 24.16 -28.69 16.75
C TYR A 144 23.78 -29.70 15.67
N SER A 145 24.38 -30.91 15.66
CA SER A 145 23.99 -31.96 14.70
C SER A 145 22.54 -32.42 14.88
N LEU A 146 22.05 -32.52 16.13
CA LEU A 146 20.63 -32.78 16.40
C LEU A 146 19.74 -31.64 15.89
N LYS A 147 20.11 -30.37 16.13
CA LYS A 147 19.35 -29.22 15.64
C LYS A 147 19.33 -29.14 14.12
N LEU A 148 20.47 -29.38 13.46
CA LEU A 148 20.55 -29.49 12.02
C LEU A 148 19.67 -30.63 11.50
N GLY A 149 19.68 -31.78 12.18
CA GLY A 149 18.83 -32.92 11.85
C GLY A 149 17.34 -32.58 11.92
N GLN A 150 16.92 -31.85 12.95
CA GLN A 150 15.53 -31.41 13.13
C GLN A 150 15.09 -30.34 12.13
N THR A 151 15.97 -29.39 11.80
CA THR A 151 15.61 -28.20 11.00
C THR A 151 15.88 -28.36 9.50
N GLN A 152 16.91 -29.12 9.14
CA GLN A 152 17.41 -29.28 7.77
C GLN A 152 17.55 -30.75 7.34
N GLY A 153 17.12 -31.70 8.18
CA GLY A 153 17.15 -33.12 7.90
C GLY A 153 18.47 -33.81 8.27
N ALA A 154 18.42 -35.14 8.44
CA ALA A 154 19.57 -35.95 8.83
C ALA A 154 20.77 -35.83 7.86
N ALA A 155 20.53 -35.54 6.57
CA ALA A 155 21.57 -35.36 5.56
C ALA A 155 22.47 -34.17 5.87
N LYS A 156 21.87 -33.04 6.29
CA LYS A 156 22.62 -31.85 6.64
C LYS A 156 23.42 -32.01 7.93
N ALA A 157 22.85 -32.73 8.90
CA ALA A 157 23.56 -33.08 10.14
C ALA A 157 24.80 -33.95 9.86
N LEU A 158 24.69 -34.93 8.97
CA LEU A 158 25.78 -35.80 8.57
C LEU A 158 26.87 -35.04 7.79
N ASP A 159 26.48 -34.23 6.81
CA ASP A 159 27.38 -33.38 6.01
C ASP A 159 28.24 -32.49 6.91
N TRP A 160 27.59 -31.75 7.80
CA TRP A 160 28.29 -30.89 8.75
C TRP A 160 29.19 -31.67 9.71
N LEU A 161 28.72 -32.79 10.28
CA LEU A 161 29.55 -33.64 11.13
C LEU A 161 30.77 -34.15 10.37
N GLY A 162 30.66 -34.41 9.06
CA GLY A 162 31.76 -34.80 8.19
C GLY A 162 32.88 -33.76 8.08
N THR A 163 32.55 -32.46 8.20
CA THR A 163 33.53 -31.36 8.15
C THR A 163 34.41 -31.25 9.40
N LEU A 164 34.00 -31.86 10.51
CA LEU A 164 34.71 -31.71 11.78
C LEU A 164 36.01 -32.53 11.79
N PRO A 165 37.16 -31.93 12.16
CA PRO A 165 38.41 -32.65 12.25
C PRO A 165 38.38 -33.64 13.43
N PRO A 166 38.99 -34.83 13.28
CA PRO A 166 39.15 -35.77 14.37
C PRO A 166 40.06 -35.17 15.45
N ARG A 167 39.63 -35.27 16.71
CA ARG A 167 40.43 -34.92 17.90
C ARG A 167 40.30 -36.04 18.92
N ASN A 168 40.43 -35.74 20.21
CA ASN A 168 40.33 -36.71 21.31
C ASN A 168 38.93 -37.36 21.45
N ASP A 169 37.97 -37.02 20.57
CA ASP A 169 36.61 -37.54 20.47
C ASP A 169 36.34 -38.31 19.14
N ASP A 170 37.37 -38.63 18.34
CA ASP A 170 37.23 -39.25 17.00
C ASP A 170 36.37 -40.52 16.98
N ARG A 171 36.54 -41.41 17.97
CA ARG A 171 35.72 -42.63 18.08
C ARG A 171 34.23 -42.32 18.16
N VAL A 172 33.85 -41.41 19.06
CA VAL A 172 32.45 -41.00 19.29
C VAL A 172 31.91 -40.23 18.08
N LEU A 173 32.77 -39.48 17.38
CA LEU A 173 32.42 -38.76 16.17
C LEU A 173 32.12 -39.72 15.00
N ARG A 174 32.93 -40.77 14.80
CA ARG A 174 32.68 -41.82 13.78
C ARG A 174 31.40 -42.60 14.05
N GLU A 175 31.17 -42.99 15.30
CA GLU A 175 29.92 -43.65 15.73
C GLU A 175 28.68 -42.77 15.47
N ALA A 176 28.78 -41.47 15.75
CA ALA A 176 27.70 -40.52 15.50
C ALA A 176 27.44 -40.31 14.00
N ARG A 177 28.48 -40.18 13.18
CA ARG A 177 28.35 -40.10 11.72
C ARG A 177 27.71 -41.38 11.15
N ALA A 178 28.13 -42.56 11.62
CA ALA A 178 27.53 -43.82 11.21
C ALA A 178 26.03 -43.92 11.58
N ASN A 179 25.62 -43.41 12.74
CA ASN A 179 24.22 -43.37 13.15
C ASN A 179 23.37 -42.46 12.24
N TRP A 180 23.83 -41.23 11.96
CA TRP A 180 23.12 -40.35 11.04
C TRP A 180 23.06 -40.90 9.61
N ALA A 181 24.13 -41.55 9.15
CA ALA A 181 24.17 -42.22 7.85
C ALA A 181 23.13 -43.36 7.75
N GLU A 182 22.98 -44.17 8.80
CA GLU A 182 21.98 -45.26 8.81
C GLU A 182 20.54 -44.77 8.76
N GLN A 183 20.22 -43.65 9.42
CA GLN A 183 18.88 -43.05 9.34
C GLN A 183 18.53 -42.63 7.91
N LEU A 184 19.53 -42.24 7.13
CA LEU A 184 19.41 -41.89 5.72
C LEU A 184 19.46 -43.10 4.78
N ARG A 185 19.68 -44.31 5.33
CA ARG A 185 20.02 -45.52 4.57
C ARG A 185 21.27 -45.32 3.69
N ASP A 186 22.16 -44.42 4.10
CA ASP A 186 23.46 -44.18 3.49
C ASP A 186 24.46 -45.20 4.02
N TRP A 187 24.34 -46.41 3.50
CA TRP A 187 25.19 -47.53 3.89
C TRP A 187 26.66 -47.31 3.50
N ASP A 188 26.95 -46.54 2.46
CA ASP A 188 28.32 -46.23 2.02
C ASP A 188 29.05 -45.42 3.09
N THR A 189 28.40 -44.40 3.65
CA THR A 189 28.96 -43.61 4.75
C THR A 189 29.02 -44.43 6.05
N THR A 190 28.02 -45.25 6.33
CA THR A 190 28.07 -46.19 7.47
C THR A 190 29.29 -47.11 7.40
N ILE A 191 29.57 -47.68 6.22
CA ILE A 191 30.76 -48.49 5.96
C ILE A 191 32.02 -47.66 6.14
N ALA A 192 32.11 -46.47 5.54
CA ALA A 192 33.29 -45.61 5.62
C ALA A 192 33.66 -45.19 7.06
N GLN A 193 32.66 -45.06 7.94
CA GLN A 193 32.89 -44.70 9.35
C GLN A 193 33.19 -45.91 10.25
N LEU A 194 32.52 -47.05 10.03
CA LEU A 194 32.65 -48.23 10.89
C LEU A 194 33.74 -49.22 10.44
N ALA A 195 34.03 -49.34 9.14
CA ALA A 195 35.05 -50.27 8.63
C ALA A 195 36.47 -49.98 9.18
N PRO A 196 36.92 -48.72 9.36
CA PRO A 196 38.20 -48.44 10.03
C PRO A 196 38.23 -48.90 11.49
N LEU A 197 37.09 -48.81 12.20
CA LEU A 197 36.96 -49.32 13.57
C LEU A 197 36.97 -50.85 13.61
N ALA A 198 36.43 -51.51 12.59
CA ALA A 198 36.51 -52.96 12.40
C ALA A 198 37.97 -53.40 12.17
N ALA A 199 38.69 -52.72 11.27
CA ALA A 199 40.09 -53.00 10.98
C ALA A 199 41.01 -52.76 12.19
N ALA A 200 40.67 -51.78 13.04
CA ALA A 200 41.39 -51.50 14.29
C ALA A 200 40.97 -52.40 15.48
N HIS A 201 40.05 -53.36 15.28
CA HIS A 201 39.45 -54.19 16.34
C HIS A 201 38.79 -53.39 17.49
N GLN A 202 38.29 -52.19 17.19
CA GLN A 202 37.63 -51.28 18.15
C GLN A 202 36.10 -51.29 18.01
N LEU A 203 35.56 -52.18 17.18
CA LEU A 203 34.14 -52.25 16.86
C LEU A 203 33.36 -52.97 17.98
N SER A 204 32.26 -52.37 18.43
CA SER A 204 31.34 -53.03 19.36
C SER A 204 30.53 -54.13 18.66
N ALA A 205 29.97 -55.08 19.40
CA ALA A 205 29.10 -56.11 18.81
C ALA A 205 27.86 -55.53 18.11
N ALA A 206 27.37 -54.38 18.59
CA ALA A 206 26.28 -53.65 17.95
C ALA A 206 26.72 -53.05 16.60
N ASP A 207 27.89 -52.41 16.58
CA ASP A 207 28.44 -51.80 15.35
C ASP A 207 28.90 -52.84 14.33
N TRP A 208 29.29 -54.05 14.76
CA TRP A 208 29.55 -55.17 13.86
C TRP A 208 28.30 -55.55 13.07
N ARG A 209 27.15 -55.68 13.76
CA ARG A 209 25.87 -56.03 13.09
C ARG A 209 25.43 -54.92 12.15
N ARG A 210 25.63 -53.66 12.54
CA ARG A 210 25.35 -52.48 11.71
C ARG A 210 26.18 -52.48 10.42
N LEU A 211 27.48 -52.76 10.54
CA LEU A 211 28.39 -52.88 9.38
C LEU A 211 28.03 -54.08 8.48
N ALA A 212 27.73 -55.24 9.06
CA ALA A 212 27.33 -56.43 8.30
C ALA A 212 26.02 -56.21 7.54
N ASN A 213 25.04 -55.53 8.14
CA ASN A 213 23.83 -55.12 7.46
C ASN A 213 24.12 -54.10 6.35
N ALA A 214 25.00 -53.11 6.58
CA ALA A 214 25.35 -52.13 5.56
C ALA A 214 25.95 -52.80 4.30
N TYR A 215 26.89 -53.74 4.47
CA TYR A 215 27.43 -54.53 3.36
C TYR A 215 26.35 -55.36 2.65
N ALA A 216 25.43 -55.99 3.41
CA ALA A 216 24.32 -56.76 2.83
C ALA A 216 23.34 -55.87 2.04
N GLN A 217 23.01 -54.67 2.52
CA GLN A 217 22.12 -53.74 1.83
C GLN A 217 22.73 -53.19 0.53
N ARG A 218 24.07 -53.07 0.48
CA ARG A 218 24.86 -52.68 -0.70
C ARG A 218 25.25 -53.83 -1.61
N LEU A 219 24.93 -55.07 -1.23
CA LEU A 219 25.34 -56.29 -1.93
C LEU A 219 26.88 -56.34 -2.12
N GLU A 220 27.65 -55.84 -1.16
CA GLU A 220 29.11 -55.88 -1.18
C GLU A 220 29.60 -57.29 -0.81
N GLU A 221 29.62 -58.18 -1.81
CA GLU A 221 29.87 -59.61 -1.61
C GLU A 221 31.22 -59.88 -0.92
N LYS A 222 32.32 -59.28 -1.40
CA LYS A 222 33.68 -59.55 -0.88
C LYS A 222 33.95 -58.98 0.51
N PRO A 223 33.64 -57.70 0.80
CA PRO A 223 33.80 -57.15 2.16
C PRO A 223 32.94 -57.86 3.20
N LEU A 224 31.72 -58.30 2.82
CA LEU A 224 30.86 -59.07 3.71
C LEU A 224 31.46 -60.44 4.04
N GLU A 225 32.00 -61.15 3.04
CA GLU A 225 32.69 -62.43 3.25
C GLU A 225 33.88 -62.30 4.21
N GLN A 226 34.66 -61.22 4.09
CA GLN A 226 35.77 -60.93 5.00
C GLN A 226 35.31 -60.60 6.42
N LEU A 227 34.26 -59.77 6.56
CA LEU A 227 33.70 -59.42 7.87
C LEU A 227 33.12 -60.64 8.60
N ILE A 228 32.53 -61.58 7.86
CA ILE A 228 31.98 -62.84 8.40
C ILE A 228 33.07 -63.69 9.07
N GLN A 229 34.33 -63.61 8.62
CA GLN A 229 35.44 -64.35 9.27
C GLN A 229 35.74 -63.83 10.68
N GLN A 230 35.38 -62.58 10.97
CA GLN A 230 35.55 -61.92 12.26
C GLN A 230 34.22 -61.82 13.04
N ALA A 231 33.24 -62.67 12.70
CA ALA A 231 31.94 -62.62 13.32
C ALA A 231 32.01 -62.87 14.84
N PRO A 232 31.24 -62.12 15.66
CA PRO A 232 31.20 -62.34 17.09
C PRO A 232 30.61 -63.71 17.45
N ASP A 233 29.74 -64.28 16.59
CA ASP A 233 29.16 -65.62 16.75
C ASP A 233 28.65 -66.21 15.40
N ALA A 234 28.38 -67.52 15.37
CA ALA A 234 27.92 -68.24 14.18
C ALA A 234 26.51 -67.81 13.71
N ASN A 235 25.68 -67.30 14.61
CA ASN A 235 24.34 -66.83 14.27
C ASN A 235 24.41 -65.47 13.54
N ALA A 236 25.29 -64.58 13.97
CA ALA A 236 25.58 -63.31 13.30
C ALA A 236 26.08 -63.54 11.87
N ALA A 237 26.94 -64.54 11.67
CA ALA A 237 27.41 -64.97 10.35
C ALA A 237 26.29 -65.57 9.47
N ARG A 238 25.34 -66.30 10.05
CA ARG A 238 24.17 -66.82 9.34
C ARG A 238 23.20 -65.71 8.94
N GLN A 239 22.90 -64.78 9.84
CA GLN A 239 22.02 -63.63 9.59
C GLN A 239 22.56 -62.73 8.48
N ALA A 240 23.88 -62.51 8.44
CA ALA A 240 24.52 -61.76 7.36
C ALA A 240 24.32 -62.40 5.97
N ARG A 241 24.45 -63.74 5.86
CA ARG A 241 24.21 -64.48 4.60
C ARG A 241 22.75 -64.41 4.15
N LEU A 242 21.82 -64.46 5.10
CA LEU A 242 20.39 -64.34 4.79
C LEU A 242 20.04 -62.90 4.36
N ALA A 243 20.59 -61.89 5.03
CA ALA A 243 20.34 -60.50 4.71
C ALA A 243 20.73 -60.14 3.26
N ILE A 244 21.85 -60.67 2.73
CA ILE A 244 22.26 -60.43 1.35
C ILE A 244 21.39 -61.20 0.33
N ILE A 245 20.91 -62.40 0.67
CA ILE A 245 19.98 -63.18 -0.16
C ILE A 245 18.63 -62.46 -0.25
N ASP A 246 18.06 -62.09 0.90
CA ASP A 246 16.77 -61.41 0.96
C ASP A 246 16.84 -60.05 0.27
N ARG A 247 17.96 -59.33 0.42
CA ARG A 247 18.21 -58.09 -0.33
C ARG A 247 18.27 -58.36 -1.83
N ALA A 248 19.04 -59.34 -2.28
CA ALA A 248 19.20 -59.64 -3.70
C ALA A 248 17.87 -60.05 -4.36
N ILE A 249 17.02 -60.79 -3.65
CA ILE A 249 15.66 -61.11 -4.09
C ILE A 249 14.79 -59.84 -4.13
N ALA A 250 14.82 -59.03 -3.07
CA ALA A 250 14.02 -57.81 -2.97
C ALA A 250 14.38 -56.73 -4.01
N VAL A 251 15.62 -56.71 -4.49
CA VAL A 251 16.06 -55.80 -5.56
C VAL A 251 16.12 -56.48 -6.94
N GLU A 252 15.49 -57.65 -7.08
CA GLU A 252 15.41 -58.41 -8.33
C GLU A 252 16.77 -58.73 -8.98
N GLN A 253 17.84 -58.74 -8.17
CA GLN A 253 19.17 -59.20 -8.60
C GLN A 253 19.22 -60.73 -8.54
N THR A 254 18.45 -61.34 -9.45
CA THR A 254 18.25 -62.78 -9.59
C THR A 254 19.56 -63.55 -9.67
N GLU A 255 20.58 -63.02 -10.33
CA GLU A 255 21.91 -63.64 -10.42
C GLU A 255 22.71 -63.60 -9.12
N VAL A 256 22.60 -62.52 -8.33
CA VAL A 256 23.24 -62.43 -7.00
C VAL A 256 22.52 -63.34 -6.02
N ALA A 257 21.18 -63.31 -6.03
CA ALA A 257 20.35 -64.19 -5.22
C ALA A 257 20.68 -65.66 -5.53
N LYS A 258 20.78 -66.03 -6.82
CA LYS A 258 21.15 -67.37 -7.26
C LYS A 258 22.53 -67.78 -6.73
N ARG A 259 23.56 -66.93 -6.85
CA ARG A 259 24.92 -67.23 -6.35
C ARG A 259 24.95 -67.43 -4.84
N TRP A 260 24.31 -66.55 -4.07
CA TRP A 260 24.28 -66.65 -2.61
C TRP A 260 23.37 -67.77 -2.09
N LEU A 261 22.27 -68.09 -2.78
CA LEU A 261 21.48 -69.30 -2.51
C LEU A 261 22.32 -70.57 -2.70
N LEU A 262 23.28 -70.55 -3.64
CA LEU A 262 24.20 -71.67 -3.86
C LEU A 262 25.33 -71.75 -2.83
N THR A 263 25.69 -70.67 -2.12
CA THR A 263 26.70 -70.66 -1.04
C THR A 263 26.14 -71.03 0.33
N LEU A 264 24.82 -71.15 0.46
CA LEU A 264 24.18 -71.65 1.68
C LEU A 264 24.68 -73.07 2.03
N PRO A 265 24.78 -73.40 3.33
CA PRO A 265 25.04 -74.78 3.78
C PRO A 265 24.05 -75.78 3.14
N GLU A 266 24.49 -77.02 2.93
CA GLU A 266 23.68 -78.06 2.24
C GLU A 266 22.31 -78.29 2.89
N GLN A 267 22.24 -78.17 4.22
CA GLN A 267 20.99 -78.25 4.98
C GLN A 267 19.98 -77.18 4.56
N ASP A 268 20.43 -75.94 4.32
CA ASP A 268 19.57 -74.85 3.88
C ASP A 268 19.20 -74.97 2.39
N ARG A 269 20.06 -75.55 1.53
CA ARG A 269 19.79 -75.68 0.07
C ARG A 269 18.76 -76.74 -0.32
N ARG A 270 18.59 -77.78 0.50
CA ARG A 270 17.60 -78.86 0.26
C ARG A 270 16.21 -78.54 0.82
N ASP A 271 16.06 -77.41 1.48
CA ASP A 271 14.76 -76.91 1.91
C ASP A 271 13.86 -76.71 0.68
N PRO A 272 12.65 -77.32 0.63
CA PRO A 272 11.68 -77.14 -0.44
C PRO A 272 11.36 -75.67 -0.73
N THR A 273 11.40 -74.82 0.30
CA THR A 273 11.22 -73.37 0.18
C THR A 273 12.32 -72.75 -0.66
N ARG A 274 13.57 -73.19 -0.47
CA ARG A 274 14.74 -72.71 -1.21
C ARG A 274 14.79 -73.28 -2.63
N GLN A 275 14.31 -74.51 -2.85
CA GLN A 275 14.18 -75.08 -4.20
C GLN A 275 13.08 -74.39 -5.03
N ALA A 276 11.96 -74.04 -4.41
CA ALA A 276 10.92 -73.24 -5.05
C ALA A 276 11.42 -71.84 -5.39
N GLN A 277 12.14 -71.20 -4.46
CA GLN A 277 12.81 -69.91 -4.73
C GLN A 277 13.81 -70.02 -5.88
N LEU A 278 14.56 -71.12 -5.99
CA LEU A 278 15.50 -71.35 -7.09
C LEU A 278 14.79 -71.53 -8.45
N LEU A 279 13.64 -72.21 -8.50
CA LEU A 279 12.83 -72.33 -9.72
C LEU A 279 12.25 -70.97 -10.14
N GLU A 280 11.74 -70.18 -9.18
CA GLU A 280 11.21 -68.85 -9.47
C GLU A 280 12.30 -67.87 -9.89
N VAL A 281 13.49 -67.93 -9.27
CA VAL A 281 14.66 -67.17 -9.72
C VAL A 281 15.11 -67.62 -11.11
N ALA A 282 15.07 -68.92 -11.42
CA ALA A 282 15.40 -69.44 -12.75
C ALA A 282 14.39 -69.02 -13.83
N ARG A 283 13.10 -68.96 -13.50
CA ARG A 283 12.03 -68.41 -14.34
C ARG A 283 12.22 -66.91 -14.57
N ALA A 284 12.56 -66.17 -13.52
CA ALA A 284 12.83 -64.74 -13.59
C ALA A 284 14.13 -64.40 -14.35
N SER A 285 15.16 -65.25 -14.27
CA SER A 285 16.39 -65.11 -15.05
C SER A 285 16.26 -65.63 -16.50
N ALA A 286 15.04 -66.00 -16.93
CA ALA A 286 14.73 -66.53 -18.26
C ALA A 286 15.63 -67.71 -18.71
N ASP A 287 16.09 -68.52 -17.75
CA ASP A 287 16.95 -69.68 -18.05
C ASP A 287 16.06 -70.83 -18.55
N ALA A 288 15.64 -70.76 -19.82
CA ALA A 288 14.74 -71.74 -20.43
C ALA A 288 15.25 -73.19 -20.30
N PRO A 289 16.56 -73.49 -20.41
CA PRO A 289 17.12 -74.81 -20.07
C PRO A 289 16.88 -75.22 -18.61
N LEU A 290 17.18 -74.34 -17.64
CA LEU A 290 17.00 -74.63 -16.22
C LEU A 290 15.51 -74.74 -15.84
N VAL A 291 14.64 -73.91 -16.43
CA VAL A 291 13.18 -73.99 -16.25
C VAL A 291 12.63 -75.28 -16.84
N THR A 292 13.07 -75.67 -18.04
CA THR A 292 12.64 -76.94 -18.66
C THR A 292 13.10 -78.13 -17.83
N LYS A 293 14.35 -78.11 -17.34
CA LYS A 293 14.91 -79.14 -16.47
C LYS A 293 14.15 -79.24 -15.15
N LEU A 294 14.04 -78.15 -14.40
CA LEU A 294 13.35 -78.11 -13.11
C LEU A 294 11.85 -78.39 -13.25
N SER A 295 11.19 -77.97 -14.34
CA SER A 295 9.77 -78.27 -14.59
C SER A 295 9.53 -79.74 -14.93
N ASN A 296 10.48 -80.39 -15.62
CA ASN A 296 10.43 -81.82 -15.89
C ASN A 296 10.77 -82.64 -14.62
N GLU A 297 11.79 -82.25 -13.85
CA GLU A 297 12.12 -82.86 -12.54
C GLU A 297 10.96 -82.75 -11.54
N GLN A 298 10.10 -81.75 -11.72
CA GLN A 298 8.88 -81.52 -10.95
C GLN A 298 7.58 -81.98 -11.66
N ASN A 299 7.65 -82.68 -12.81
CA ASN A 299 6.50 -83.23 -13.56
C ASN A 299 5.36 -82.24 -13.88
N ARG A 300 5.65 -81.09 -14.50
CA ARG A 300 4.64 -80.07 -14.88
C ARG A 300 3.87 -80.41 -16.18
N PRO A 301 2.57 -80.06 -16.31
CA PRO A 301 1.73 -80.25 -17.52
C PRO A 301 2.30 -79.68 -18.83
N CYS A 302 2.07 -80.38 -19.96
CA CYS A 302 2.63 -80.02 -21.27
C CYS A 302 2.18 -78.63 -21.77
N LEU A 303 0.88 -78.33 -21.69
CA LEU A 303 0.32 -77.02 -22.06
C LEU A 303 0.74 -75.90 -21.08
N GLU A 304 1.06 -76.21 -19.81
CA GLU A 304 1.57 -75.23 -18.83
C GLU A 304 2.98 -74.77 -19.22
N THR A 305 3.86 -75.72 -19.56
CA THR A 305 5.20 -75.42 -20.04
C THR A 305 5.16 -74.72 -21.41
N ALA A 306 4.27 -75.13 -22.32
CA ALA A 306 4.07 -74.47 -23.60
C ALA A 306 3.57 -73.01 -23.43
N GLU A 307 2.68 -72.78 -22.47
CA GLU A 307 2.17 -71.45 -22.13
C GLU A 307 3.28 -70.54 -21.59
N TRP A 308 4.12 -71.03 -20.66
CA TRP A 308 5.27 -70.24 -20.17
C TRP A 308 6.27 -69.96 -21.30
N LEU A 309 6.62 -70.99 -22.09
CA LEU A 309 7.52 -70.85 -23.23
C LEU A 309 6.97 -69.87 -24.27
N SER A 310 5.66 -69.83 -24.52
CA SER A 310 5.06 -68.93 -25.52
C SER A 310 5.37 -67.45 -25.30
N ARG A 311 5.80 -67.09 -24.08
CA ARG A 311 6.15 -65.73 -23.67
C ARG A 311 7.66 -65.47 -23.58
N HIS A 312 8.49 -66.51 -23.58
CA HIS A 312 9.94 -66.39 -23.34
C HIS A 312 10.78 -66.96 -24.49
N ASP A 313 10.24 -67.93 -25.22
CA ASP A 313 10.81 -68.51 -26.43
C ASP A 313 9.68 -69.05 -27.33
N GLN A 314 9.25 -68.23 -28.29
CA GLN A 314 8.14 -68.56 -29.19
C GLN A 314 8.44 -69.78 -30.08
N ALA A 315 9.72 -70.01 -30.42
CA ALA A 315 10.12 -71.15 -31.23
C ALA A 315 10.02 -72.44 -30.42
N ALA A 316 10.54 -72.43 -29.18
CA ALA A 316 10.38 -73.55 -28.24
C ALA A 316 8.90 -73.80 -27.90
N ALA A 317 8.09 -72.74 -27.83
CA ALA A 317 6.66 -72.84 -27.57
C ALA A 317 5.86 -73.41 -28.73
N LEU A 318 6.13 -72.98 -29.97
CA LEU A 318 5.47 -73.52 -31.16
C LEU A 318 5.85 -74.99 -31.35
N ALA A 319 7.13 -75.34 -31.15
CA ALA A 319 7.60 -76.72 -31.14
C ALA A 319 6.90 -77.54 -30.05
N LYS A 320 6.73 -76.98 -28.84
CA LYS A 320 6.00 -77.62 -27.75
C LYS A 320 4.50 -77.76 -28.08
N LEU A 321 3.85 -76.75 -28.67
CA LEU A 321 2.43 -76.73 -29.02
C LEU A 321 2.07 -77.73 -30.12
N GLN A 322 2.93 -77.90 -31.12
CA GLN A 322 2.75 -78.92 -32.16
C GLN A 322 2.72 -80.35 -31.58
N GLN A 323 3.38 -80.56 -30.44
CA GLN A 323 3.39 -81.84 -29.71
C GLN A 323 2.21 -81.98 -28.73
N CYS A 324 1.45 -80.90 -28.49
CA CYS A 324 0.25 -80.92 -27.66
C CYS A 324 -0.98 -81.36 -28.48
N LYS A 325 -1.91 -82.09 -27.87
CA LYS A 325 -3.15 -82.50 -28.55
C LYS A 325 -4.19 -81.38 -28.47
N PRO A 326 -4.82 -80.97 -29.59
CA PRO A 326 -5.88 -79.94 -29.59
C PRO A 326 -7.12 -80.32 -28.78
N GLY A 327 -7.36 -81.62 -28.61
CA GLY A 327 -8.50 -82.15 -27.86
C GLY A 327 -8.33 -82.20 -26.34
N ASP A 328 -7.10 -82.11 -25.82
CA ASP A 328 -6.85 -82.18 -24.36
C ASP A 328 -7.43 -80.94 -23.64
N ASP A 329 -7.32 -79.78 -24.29
CA ASP A 329 -8.00 -78.54 -23.92
C ASP A 329 -8.18 -77.67 -25.18
N PRO A 330 -9.33 -77.79 -25.89
CA PRO A 330 -9.60 -77.04 -27.13
C PRO A 330 -9.55 -75.53 -26.96
N LYS A 331 -9.82 -75.03 -25.76
CA LYS A 331 -9.77 -73.61 -25.43
C LYS A 331 -8.32 -73.14 -25.32
N THR A 332 -7.51 -73.83 -24.52
CA THR A 332 -6.09 -73.48 -24.33
C THR A 332 -5.32 -73.65 -25.65
N TRP A 333 -5.64 -74.68 -26.43
CA TRP A 333 -5.05 -74.86 -27.75
C TRP A 333 -5.41 -73.74 -28.73
N LEU A 334 -6.69 -73.34 -28.81
CA LEU A 334 -7.13 -72.24 -29.68
C LEU A 334 -6.46 -70.92 -29.29
N VAL A 335 -6.33 -70.66 -27.98
CA VAL A 335 -5.62 -69.46 -27.46
C VAL A 335 -4.14 -69.48 -27.83
N LEU A 336 -3.47 -70.62 -27.70
CA LEU A 336 -2.06 -70.77 -28.05
C LEU A 336 -1.84 -70.67 -29.57
N ALA A 337 -2.70 -71.29 -30.38
CA ALA A 337 -2.66 -71.19 -31.84
C ALA A 337 -2.89 -69.75 -32.32
N GLN A 338 -3.82 -69.02 -31.68
CA GLN A 338 -4.04 -67.60 -31.93
C GLN A 338 -2.82 -66.75 -31.55
N ARG A 339 -2.22 -67.01 -30.39
CA ARG A 339 -1.05 -66.24 -29.88
C ARG A 339 0.19 -66.45 -30.73
N LEU A 340 0.41 -67.67 -31.19
CA LEU A 340 1.55 -68.01 -32.04
C LEU A 340 1.31 -67.70 -33.52
N GLY A 341 0.18 -67.05 -33.86
CA GLY A 341 -0.11 -66.60 -35.22
C GLY A 341 -0.28 -67.73 -36.23
N ALA A 342 -0.68 -68.92 -35.77
CA ALA A 342 -0.75 -70.12 -36.59
C ALA A 342 -2.01 -70.13 -37.48
N THR A 343 -2.08 -69.19 -38.43
CA THR A 343 -3.22 -69.01 -39.34
C THR A 343 -3.49 -70.28 -40.15
N ASP A 344 -2.43 -71.00 -40.54
CA ASP A 344 -2.55 -72.28 -41.25
C ASP A 344 -3.18 -73.36 -40.37
N LEU A 345 -2.89 -73.38 -39.06
CA LEU A 345 -3.58 -74.27 -38.12
C LEU A 345 -5.04 -73.85 -37.93
N LEU A 346 -5.34 -72.54 -37.94
CA LEU A 346 -6.72 -72.03 -37.81
C LEU A 346 -7.57 -72.25 -39.05
N GLU A 347 -7.01 -72.18 -40.26
CA GLU A 347 -7.74 -72.41 -41.51
C GLU A 347 -8.10 -73.89 -41.68
N ASN A 348 -7.15 -74.78 -41.38
CA ASN A 348 -7.22 -76.21 -41.70
C ASN A 348 -7.73 -77.11 -40.57
N THR A 349 -7.84 -76.61 -39.34
CA THR A 349 -8.33 -77.41 -38.20
C THR A 349 -9.82 -77.18 -37.97
N ARG A 350 -10.60 -78.26 -37.82
CA ARG A 350 -12.00 -78.17 -37.38
C ARG A 350 -12.08 -78.47 -35.89
N LEU A 351 -12.67 -77.55 -35.13
CA LEU A 351 -12.94 -77.76 -33.71
C LEU A 351 -14.40 -78.23 -33.51
N PRO A 352 -14.74 -78.79 -32.36
CA PRO A 352 -16.14 -79.01 -31.99
C PRO A 352 -16.85 -77.67 -31.78
N GLU A 353 -18.14 -77.57 -32.11
CA GLU A 353 -18.94 -76.40 -31.70
C GLU A 353 -18.97 -76.32 -30.16
N PRO A 354 -18.91 -75.12 -29.57
CA PRO A 354 -18.98 -73.78 -30.19
C PRO A 354 -17.63 -73.23 -30.69
N TRP A 355 -16.54 -73.99 -30.55
CA TRP A 355 -15.18 -73.52 -30.85
C TRP A 355 -14.90 -73.39 -32.36
N ASP A 356 -15.67 -74.07 -33.24
CA ASP A 356 -15.55 -73.86 -34.69
C ASP A 356 -16.15 -72.52 -35.14
N SER A 357 -17.28 -72.10 -34.54
CA SER A 357 -17.80 -70.75 -34.74
C SER A 357 -16.79 -69.70 -34.29
N ALA A 358 -16.19 -69.89 -33.11
CA ALA A 358 -15.12 -69.02 -32.62
C ALA A 358 -13.89 -69.03 -33.54
N ARG A 359 -13.51 -70.19 -34.10
CA ARG A 359 -12.42 -70.30 -35.08
C ARG A 359 -12.70 -69.48 -36.34
N ARG A 360 -13.93 -69.51 -36.88
CA ARG A 360 -14.31 -68.73 -38.07
C ARG A 360 -14.27 -67.22 -37.80
N ASP A 361 -14.74 -66.79 -36.63
CA ASP A 361 -14.60 -65.40 -36.19
C ASP A 361 -13.11 -65.03 -36.07
N GLN A 362 -12.29 -65.92 -35.51
CA GLN A 362 -10.84 -65.73 -35.41
C GLN A 362 -10.15 -65.70 -36.78
N LEU A 363 -10.69 -66.38 -37.78
CA LEU A 363 -10.20 -66.34 -39.16
C LEU A 363 -10.51 -64.98 -39.82
N VAL A 364 -11.73 -64.46 -39.63
CA VAL A 364 -12.09 -63.10 -40.08
C VAL A 364 -11.22 -62.05 -39.39
N ASP A 365 -10.96 -62.20 -38.07
CA ASP A 365 -10.02 -61.35 -37.33
C ASP A 365 -8.57 -61.51 -37.80
N ALA A 366 -8.14 -62.71 -38.22
CA ALA A 366 -6.82 -62.95 -38.80
C ALA A 366 -6.68 -62.24 -40.17
N TRP A 367 -7.68 -62.34 -41.05
CA TRP A 367 -7.70 -61.62 -42.32
C TRP A 367 -7.73 -60.10 -42.13
N ARG A 368 -8.45 -59.60 -41.13
CA ARG A 368 -8.41 -58.19 -40.74
C ARG A 368 -6.99 -57.77 -40.34
N ARG A 369 -6.30 -58.55 -39.50
CA ARG A 369 -4.91 -58.28 -39.07
C ARG A 369 -3.90 -58.36 -40.21
N GLN A 370 -4.17 -59.17 -41.23
CA GLN A 370 -3.35 -59.27 -42.44
C GLN A 370 -3.67 -58.18 -43.49
N GLY A 371 -4.55 -57.22 -43.18
CA GLY A 371 -4.91 -56.11 -44.08
C GLY A 371 -5.86 -56.49 -45.22
N ARG A 372 -6.47 -57.69 -45.18
CA ARG A 372 -7.34 -58.22 -46.24
C ARG A 372 -8.82 -57.89 -45.99
N THR A 373 -9.13 -56.62 -45.70
CA THR A 373 -10.47 -56.18 -45.28
C THR A 373 -11.52 -56.30 -46.38
N ASP A 374 -11.13 -56.17 -47.64
CA ASP A 374 -12.04 -56.33 -48.78
C ASP A 374 -12.61 -57.74 -48.85
N LEU A 375 -11.80 -58.76 -48.57
CA LEU A 375 -12.24 -60.16 -48.49
C LEU A 375 -13.22 -60.36 -47.34
N ALA A 376 -12.97 -59.74 -46.18
CA ALA A 376 -13.87 -59.79 -45.03
C ALA A 376 -15.21 -59.09 -45.30
N LEU A 377 -15.21 -57.87 -45.89
CA LEU A 377 -16.42 -57.12 -46.23
C LEU A 377 -17.25 -57.81 -47.33
N ALA A 378 -16.58 -58.33 -48.37
CA ALA A 378 -17.23 -59.09 -49.43
C ALA A 378 -17.88 -60.36 -48.87
N TRP A 379 -17.18 -61.09 -47.98
CA TRP A 379 -17.71 -62.27 -47.31
C TRP A 379 -18.95 -61.94 -46.46
N LEU A 380 -18.89 -60.87 -45.66
CA LEU A 380 -19.97 -60.46 -44.75
C LEU A 380 -21.20 -59.86 -45.46
N SER A 381 -21.01 -59.18 -46.60
CA SER A 381 -22.14 -58.64 -47.38
C SER A 381 -23.05 -59.71 -47.99
N ARG A 382 -22.50 -60.91 -48.24
CA ARG A 382 -23.22 -62.08 -48.79
C ARG A 382 -23.93 -62.91 -47.73
N GLN A 383 -23.66 -62.66 -46.45
CA GLN A 383 -24.37 -63.29 -45.34
C GLN A 383 -25.74 -62.62 -45.10
N PRO A 384 -26.71 -63.32 -44.48
CA PRO A 384 -27.98 -62.71 -44.06
C PRO A 384 -27.76 -61.46 -43.20
N GLN A 385 -28.43 -60.35 -43.50
CA GLN A 385 -28.25 -59.05 -42.81
C GLN A 385 -28.95 -59.02 -41.45
N THR A 386 -28.54 -59.95 -40.59
CA THR A 386 -28.90 -59.99 -39.17
C THR A 386 -28.28 -58.82 -38.41
N PRO A 387 -28.78 -58.48 -37.21
CA PRO A 387 -28.18 -57.43 -36.39
C PRO A 387 -26.68 -57.60 -36.12
N ASP A 388 -26.16 -58.83 -36.06
CA ASP A 388 -24.73 -59.11 -35.87
C ASP A 388 -23.93 -58.93 -37.16
N THR A 389 -24.49 -59.30 -38.31
CA THR A 389 -23.85 -59.04 -39.62
C THR A 389 -23.81 -57.54 -39.93
N VAL A 390 -24.89 -56.81 -39.63
CA VAL A 390 -24.92 -55.34 -39.76
C VAL A 390 -23.90 -54.68 -38.83
N ARG A 391 -23.74 -55.19 -37.60
CA ARG A 391 -22.71 -54.76 -36.65
C ARG A 391 -21.30 -54.95 -37.21
N GLN A 392 -20.95 -56.18 -37.63
CA GLN A 392 -19.61 -56.50 -38.15
C GLN A 392 -19.28 -55.65 -39.39
N ARG A 393 -20.26 -55.40 -40.28
CA ARG A 393 -20.08 -54.50 -41.44
C ARG A 393 -19.86 -53.05 -41.02
N ALA A 394 -20.62 -52.55 -40.06
CA ALA A 394 -20.47 -51.19 -39.55
C ALA A 394 -19.10 -50.98 -38.88
N GLU A 395 -18.63 -51.96 -38.08
CA GLU A 395 -17.32 -51.95 -37.44
C GLU A 395 -16.16 -51.94 -38.46
N LEU A 396 -16.26 -52.75 -39.53
CA LEU A 396 -15.25 -52.77 -40.58
C LEU A 396 -15.21 -51.47 -41.41
N LEU A 397 -16.37 -50.89 -41.74
CA LEU A 397 -16.42 -49.60 -42.44
C LEU A 397 -15.90 -48.45 -41.57
N GLN A 398 -16.20 -48.48 -40.28
CA GLN A 398 -15.67 -47.53 -39.29
C GLN A 398 -14.15 -47.63 -39.19
N ALA A 399 -13.60 -48.84 -39.14
CA ALA A 399 -12.15 -49.08 -39.12
C ALA A 399 -11.43 -48.66 -40.41
N HIS A 400 -12.15 -48.45 -41.52
CA HIS A 400 -11.62 -47.98 -42.80
C HIS A 400 -11.99 -46.52 -43.12
N GLY A 401 -12.39 -45.75 -42.09
CA GLY A 401 -12.61 -44.30 -42.22
C GLY A 401 -13.88 -43.90 -42.98
N ARG A 402 -14.74 -44.84 -43.37
CA ARG A 402 -16.02 -44.59 -44.06
C ARG A 402 -17.13 -44.25 -43.06
N THR A 403 -16.91 -43.20 -42.28
CA THR A 403 -17.72 -42.82 -41.10
C THR A 403 -19.19 -42.54 -41.42
N GLY A 404 -19.49 -41.93 -42.57
CA GLY A 404 -20.86 -41.65 -43.00
C GLY A 404 -21.69 -42.90 -43.30
N GLU A 405 -21.07 -43.94 -43.88
CA GLU A 405 -21.74 -45.21 -44.18
C GLU A 405 -21.86 -46.10 -42.94
N ALA A 406 -20.82 -46.12 -42.11
CA ALA A 406 -20.87 -46.77 -40.81
C ALA A 406 -21.99 -46.17 -39.93
N ALA A 407 -22.13 -44.84 -39.88
CA ALA A 407 -23.20 -44.16 -39.14
C ALA A 407 -24.60 -44.62 -39.60
N ALA A 408 -24.80 -44.78 -40.91
CA ALA A 408 -26.08 -45.24 -41.47
C ALA A 408 -26.39 -46.69 -41.09
N LEU A 409 -25.40 -47.60 -41.11
CA LEU A 409 -25.59 -49.00 -40.69
C LEU A 409 -25.85 -49.12 -39.18
N TRP A 410 -25.18 -48.31 -38.36
CA TRP A 410 -25.47 -48.24 -36.92
C TRP A 410 -26.87 -47.68 -36.65
N GLU A 411 -27.31 -46.65 -37.40
CA GLU A 411 -28.68 -46.15 -37.32
C GLU A 411 -29.70 -47.21 -37.76
N GLN A 412 -29.39 -47.98 -38.80
CA GLN A 412 -30.23 -49.11 -39.25
C GLN A 412 -30.35 -50.18 -38.16
N ARG A 413 -29.23 -50.57 -37.53
CA ARG A 413 -29.23 -51.53 -36.41
C ARG A 413 -30.08 -51.00 -35.25
N TYR A 414 -29.95 -49.71 -34.89
CA TYR A 414 -30.77 -49.09 -33.86
C TYR A 414 -32.27 -49.15 -34.21
N ARG A 415 -32.65 -48.88 -35.47
CA ARG A 415 -34.04 -49.00 -35.93
C ARG A 415 -34.58 -50.43 -35.87
N GLN A 416 -33.73 -51.43 -36.14
CA GLN A 416 -34.10 -52.85 -36.12
C GLN A 416 -34.25 -53.43 -34.70
N THR A 417 -33.41 -53.01 -33.75
CA THR A 417 -33.31 -53.66 -32.44
C THR A 417 -33.68 -52.77 -31.26
N GLY A 418 -33.72 -51.44 -31.45
CA GLY A 418 -33.81 -50.48 -30.36
C GLY A 418 -32.55 -50.40 -29.48
N ASP A 419 -31.44 -51.02 -29.88
CA ASP A 419 -30.19 -51.09 -29.11
C ASP A 419 -29.54 -49.71 -28.96
N LEU A 420 -29.45 -49.23 -27.73
CA LEU A 420 -28.91 -47.92 -27.39
C LEU A 420 -27.39 -47.83 -27.64
N LYS A 421 -26.66 -48.95 -27.69
CA LYS A 421 -25.26 -48.98 -28.12
C LYS A 421 -25.13 -48.65 -29.61
N ALA A 422 -26.10 -49.07 -30.43
CA ALA A 422 -26.14 -48.72 -31.84
C ALA A 422 -26.48 -47.24 -32.03
N LEU A 423 -27.39 -46.68 -31.22
CA LEU A 423 -27.68 -45.25 -31.18
C LEU A 423 -26.44 -44.42 -30.78
N ASP A 424 -25.66 -44.90 -29.81
CA ASP A 424 -24.41 -44.26 -29.39
C ASP A 424 -23.39 -44.19 -30.53
N GLN A 425 -23.12 -45.31 -31.20
CA GLN A 425 -22.22 -45.31 -32.36
C GLN A 425 -22.76 -44.47 -33.52
N ALA A 426 -24.06 -44.55 -33.82
CA ALA A 426 -24.67 -43.76 -34.90
C ALA A 426 -24.56 -42.25 -34.66
N SER A 427 -24.91 -41.78 -33.45
CA SER A 427 -24.86 -40.36 -33.10
C SER A 427 -23.42 -39.84 -32.97
N TYR A 428 -22.49 -40.64 -32.46
CA TYR A 428 -21.06 -40.31 -32.41
C TYR A 428 -20.47 -40.13 -33.80
N LEU A 429 -20.67 -41.11 -34.69
CA LEU A 429 -20.14 -41.06 -36.06
C LEU A 429 -20.81 -39.98 -36.91
N ALA A 430 -22.09 -39.68 -36.66
CA ALA A 430 -22.78 -38.57 -37.31
C ALA A 430 -22.16 -37.21 -36.96
N LEU A 431 -21.77 -36.99 -35.70
CA LEU A 431 -21.05 -35.78 -35.29
C LEU A 431 -19.66 -35.69 -35.95
N ASN A 432 -18.91 -36.79 -35.97
CA ASN A 432 -17.60 -36.84 -36.62
C ASN A 432 -17.68 -36.62 -38.14
N ALA A 433 -18.82 -36.97 -38.76
CA ALA A 433 -19.10 -36.71 -40.17
C ALA A 433 -19.71 -35.31 -40.44
N GLY A 434 -19.74 -34.41 -39.44
CA GLY A 434 -20.26 -33.05 -39.57
C GLY A 434 -21.79 -32.94 -39.64
N ARG A 435 -22.53 -34.01 -39.34
CA ARG A 435 -24.00 -34.08 -39.42
C ARG A 435 -24.66 -33.80 -38.06
N THR A 436 -24.36 -32.66 -37.45
CA THR A 436 -24.82 -32.28 -36.10
C THR A 436 -26.33 -32.27 -35.96
N GLU A 437 -27.06 -31.71 -36.93
CA GLU A 437 -28.53 -31.70 -36.91
C GLU A 437 -29.14 -33.11 -36.93
N ARG A 438 -28.55 -34.03 -37.71
CA ARG A 438 -29.02 -35.42 -37.74
C ARG A 438 -28.78 -36.13 -36.41
N ALA A 439 -27.62 -35.92 -35.80
CA ALA A 439 -27.30 -36.46 -34.48
C ALA A 439 -28.26 -35.90 -33.42
N LYS A 440 -28.51 -34.59 -33.43
CA LYS A 440 -29.46 -33.90 -32.55
C LYS A 440 -30.87 -34.51 -32.66
N GLN A 441 -31.42 -34.58 -33.87
CA GLN A 441 -32.75 -35.16 -34.11
C GLN A 441 -32.85 -36.62 -33.62
N LEU A 442 -31.81 -37.43 -33.89
CA LEU A 442 -31.79 -38.83 -33.48
C LEU A 442 -31.81 -38.95 -31.94
N LEU A 443 -31.01 -38.13 -31.25
CA LEU A 443 -30.92 -38.10 -29.79
C LEU A 443 -32.18 -37.53 -29.13
N GLU A 444 -32.74 -36.44 -29.65
CA GLU A 444 -33.99 -35.84 -29.17
C GLU A 444 -35.16 -36.81 -29.33
N SER A 445 -35.28 -37.44 -30.50
CA SER A 445 -36.33 -38.43 -30.73
C SER A 445 -36.21 -39.64 -29.78
N ALA A 446 -34.99 -40.03 -29.40
CA ALA A 446 -34.75 -41.12 -28.46
C ALA A 446 -35.02 -40.68 -27.02
N TYR A 447 -34.68 -39.45 -26.67
CA TYR A 447 -34.95 -38.83 -25.37
C TYR A 447 -36.46 -38.74 -25.14
N ASP A 448 -37.21 -38.19 -26.10
CA ASP A 448 -38.66 -37.98 -25.99
C ASP A 448 -39.41 -39.32 -25.91
N ARG A 449 -39.06 -40.30 -26.75
CA ARG A 449 -39.68 -41.64 -26.75
C ARG A 449 -39.49 -42.42 -25.44
N ARG A 450 -38.43 -42.11 -24.68
CA ARG A 450 -38.07 -42.83 -23.44
C ARG A 450 -38.24 -41.98 -22.18
N GLY A 451 -38.96 -40.85 -22.26
CA GLY A 451 -39.18 -39.97 -21.11
C GLY A 451 -37.87 -39.45 -20.50
N GLY A 452 -36.84 -39.27 -21.33
CA GLY A 452 -35.50 -38.85 -20.96
C GLY A 452 -34.65 -39.91 -20.24
N ASN A 453 -35.00 -41.20 -20.28
CA ASN A 453 -34.14 -42.27 -19.76
C ASN A 453 -33.17 -42.75 -20.86
N LEU A 454 -32.01 -42.11 -20.95
CA LEU A 454 -30.93 -42.46 -21.87
C LEU A 454 -29.62 -42.76 -21.12
N PRO A 455 -28.75 -43.62 -21.67
CA PRO A 455 -27.39 -43.85 -21.17
C PRO A 455 -26.58 -42.55 -21.04
N PRO A 456 -25.65 -42.46 -20.07
CA PRO A 456 -24.87 -41.24 -19.81
C PRO A 456 -24.17 -40.66 -21.05
N ALA A 457 -23.56 -41.49 -21.89
CA ALA A 457 -22.88 -41.03 -23.11
C ALA A 457 -23.82 -40.33 -24.11
N LEU A 458 -25.07 -40.77 -24.20
CA LEU A 458 -26.08 -40.16 -25.06
C LEU A 458 -26.61 -38.85 -24.47
N LEU A 459 -26.81 -38.80 -23.15
CA LEU A 459 -27.19 -37.58 -22.43
C LEU A 459 -26.09 -36.52 -22.52
N GLN A 460 -24.82 -36.92 -22.33
CA GLN A 460 -23.64 -36.07 -22.49
C GLN A 460 -23.55 -35.47 -23.89
N ARG A 461 -23.74 -36.30 -24.93
CA ARG A 461 -23.69 -35.84 -26.31
C ARG A 461 -24.82 -34.85 -26.62
N LEU A 462 -26.04 -35.13 -26.15
CA LEU A 462 -27.19 -34.25 -26.32
C LEU A 462 -27.00 -32.92 -25.55
N ALA A 463 -26.55 -32.98 -24.29
CA ALA A 463 -26.22 -31.81 -23.48
C ALA A 463 -25.10 -30.98 -24.12
N GLY A 464 -24.05 -31.64 -24.64
CA GLY A 464 -22.96 -31.00 -25.36
C GLY A 464 -23.44 -30.25 -26.60
N ILE A 465 -24.40 -30.79 -27.37
CA ILE A 465 -25.00 -30.08 -28.52
C ILE A 465 -25.74 -28.82 -28.06
N HIS A 466 -26.55 -28.93 -27.00
CA HIS A 466 -27.33 -27.80 -26.46
C HIS A 466 -26.50 -26.76 -25.70
N ALA A 467 -25.30 -27.12 -25.24
CA ALA A 467 -24.39 -26.19 -24.57
C ALA A 467 -23.55 -25.34 -25.53
N ARG A 468 -23.51 -25.65 -26.83
CA ARG A 468 -22.73 -24.87 -27.80
C ARG A 468 -23.37 -23.52 -28.09
N SER A 469 -22.54 -22.53 -28.42
CA SER A 469 -22.99 -21.18 -28.74
C SER A 469 -23.70 -21.06 -30.09
N ASP A 470 -23.38 -21.94 -31.05
CA ASP A 470 -23.96 -22.01 -32.39
C ASP A 470 -25.34 -22.72 -32.44
N THR A 471 -25.71 -23.45 -31.38
CA THR A 471 -27.04 -24.04 -31.25
C THR A 471 -28.03 -23.00 -30.71
N PRO A 472 -29.20 -22.81 -31.36
CA PRO A 472 -30.26 -21.94 -30.85
C PRO A 472 -30.66 -22.30 -29.42
N LEU A 473 -30.85 -21.29 -28.57
CA LEU A 473 -31.15 -21.47 -27.16
C LEU A 473 -32.56 -22.04 -26.95
N ASP A 474 -32.64 -23.32 -26.54
CA ASP A 474 -33.88 -23.96 -26.10
C ASP A 474 -33.86 -24.15 -24.57
N VAL A 475 -34.39 -23.15 -23.85
CA VAL A 475 -34.39 -23.13 -22.38
C VAL A 475 -35.16 -24.32 -21.80
N ALA A 476 -36.29 -24.69 -22.40
CA ALA A 476 -37.12 -25.79 -21.91
C ALA A 476 -36.39 -27.14 -22.02
N ARG A 477 -35.69 -27.35 -23.14
CA ARG A 477 -34.88 -28.57 -23.33
C ARG A 477 -33.68 -28.61 -22.38
N ILE A 478 -33.00 -27.49 -22.17
CA ILE A 478 -31.88 -27.38 -21.22
C ILE A 478 -32.37 -27.68 -19.80
N GLU A 479 -33.48 -27.06 -19.35
CA GLU A 479 -34.07 -27.30 -18.03
C GLU A 479 -34.47 -28.77 -17.83
N ALA A 480 -34.96 -29.46 -18.88
CA ALA A 480 -35.28 -30.89 -18.83
C ALA A 480 -34.03 -31.80 -18.76
N LEU A 481 -32.89 -31.36 -19.30
CA LEU A 481 -31.63 -32.11 -19.29
C LEU A 481 -30.86 -31.95 -17.96
N LEU A 482 -30.95 -30.78 -17.32
CA LEU A 482 -30.18 -30.45 -16.11
C LEU A 482 -30.27 -31.48 -14.96
N PRO A 483 -31.43 -32.06 -14.61
CA PRO A 483 -31.52 -33.06 -13.54
C PRO A 483 -30.89 -34.41 -13.88
N LYS A 484 -30.66 -34.70 -15.17
CA LYS A 484 -30.18 -36.00 -15.67
C LYS A 484 -28.75 -35.94 -16.21
N ALA A 485 -28.18 -34.75 -16.32
CA ALA A 485 -26.83 -34.53 -16.82
C ALA A 485 -25.78 -34.86 -15.75
N ASP A 486 -24.63 -35.38 -16.18
CA ASP A 486 -23.47 -35.53 -15.30
C ASP A 486 -22.86 -34.16 -14.95
N PRO A 487 -21.98 -34.06 -13.92
CA PRO A 487 -21.45 -32.79 -13.43
C PRO A 487 -20.81 -31.91 -14.51
N LEU A 488 -20.09 -32.48 -15.48
CA LEU A 488 -19.41 -31.72 -16.52
C LEU A 488 -20.41 -31.13 -17.52
N SER A 489 -21.30 -31.96 -18.05
CA SER A 489 -22.35 -31.53 -18.99
C SER A 489 -23.30 -30.52 -18.35
N ARG A 490 -23.64 -30.73 -17.09
CA ARG A 490 -24.46 -29.83 -16.29
C ARG A 490 -23.81 -28.45 -16.16
N GLY A 491 -22.50 -28.39 -15.88
CA GLY A 491 -21.74 -27.15 -15.84
C GLY A 491 -21.78 -26.37 -17.16
N TYR A 492 -21.67 -27.06 -18.31
CA TYR A 492 -21.77 -26.41 -19.63
C TYR A 492 -23.18 -25.87 -19.91
N LEU A 493 -24.22 -26.63 -19.59
CA LEU A 493 -25.62 -26.20 -19.74
C LEU A 493 -25.95 -24.98 -18.87
N LEU A 494 -25.49 -24.98 -17.61
CA LEU A 494 -25.67 -23.83 -16.71
C LEU A 494 -24.86 -22.62 -17.18
N GLY A 495 -23.65 -22.83 -17.70
CA GLY A 495 -22.87 -21.78 -18.35
C GLY A 495 -23.61 -21.13 -19.52
N ARG A 496 -24.29 -21.92 -20.36
CA ARG A 496 -25.11 -21.44 -21.48
C ARG A 496 -26.31 -20.60 -21.01
N LEU A 497 -26.94 -20.98 -19.89
CA LEU A 497 -28.02 -20.18 -19.29
C LEU A 497 -27.49 -18.86 -18.72
N ALA A 498 -26.32 -18.88 -18.07
CA ALA A 498 -25.67 -17.68 -17.55
C ALA A 498 -25.25 -16.73 -18.69
N GLU A 499 -24.77 -17.24 -19.83
CA GLU A 499 -24.52 -16.44 -21.05
C GLU A 499 -25.75 -15.72 -21.56
N ALA A 500 -26.91 -16.36 -21.49
CA ALA A 500 -28.19 -15.78 -21.90
C ALA A 500 -28.81 -14.86 -20.84
N GLY A 501 -28.10 -14.56 -19.74
CA GLY A 501 -28.59 -13.71 -18.64
C GLY A 501 -29.70 -14.35 -17.79
N ARG A 502 -29.92 -15.67 -17.87
CA ARG A 502 -31.00 -16.38 -17.15
C ARG A 502 -30.56 -16.84 -15.75
N CYS A 503 -30.04 -15.90 -14.95
CA CYS A 503 -29.51 -16.18 -13.62
C CYS A 503 -30.59 -16.60 -12.59
N ASP A 504 -31.84 -16.19 -12.78
CA ASP A 504 -32.96 -16.65 -11.94
C ASP A 504 -33.29 -18.14 -12.14
N ALA A 505 -33.06 -18.66 -13.35
CA ALA A 505 -33.22 -20.08 -13.63
C ALA A 505 -32.10 -20.90 -12.98
N LEU A 506 -30.88 -20.37 -12.98
CA LEU A 506 -29.71 -20.99 -12.37
C LEU A 506 -29.93 -21.28 -10.87
N GLN A 507 -30.46 -20.31 -10.11
CA GLN A 507 -30.68 -20.46 -8.67
C GLN A 507 -31.67 -21.59 -8.31
N ARG A 508 -32.64 -21.90 -9.18
CA ARG A 508 -33.61 -22.99 -8.94
C ARG A 508 -32.98 -24.38 -9.02
N TYR A 509 -31.86 -24.52 -9.71
CA TYR A 509 -31.19 -25.80 -9.92
C TYR A 509 -29.94 -25.99 -9.06
N LEU A 510 -29.43 -24.93 -8.42
CA LEU A 510 -28.23 -24.98 -7.59
C LEU A 510 -28.59 -25.22 -6.12
N SER A 511 -27.93 -26.19 -5.49
CA SER A 511 -27.94 -26.33 -4.04
C SER A 511 -26.82 -25.47 -3.41
N PRO A 512 -27.01 -24.93 -2.19
CA PRO A 512 -25.97 -24.21 -1.46
C PRO A 512 -24.65 -25.00 -1.30
N ASP A 513 -24.72 -26.33 -1.31
CA ASP A 513 -23.59 -27.24 -1.14
C ASP A 513 -22.93 -27.67 -2.47
N SER A 514 -23.35 -27.13 -3.62
CA SER A 514 -22.89 -27.57 -4.94
C SER A 514 -21.53 -26.96 -5.30
N ASN A 515 -20.48 -27.78 -5.27
CA ASN A 515 -19.07 -27.37 -5.48
C ASN A 515 -18.47 -27.84 -6.83
N THR A 516 -19.29 -28.09 -7.85
CA THR A 516 -18.72 -28.51 -9.14
C THR A 516 -18.10 -27.31 -9.88
N PRO A 517 -16.93 -27.47 -10.54
CA PRO A 517 -16.24 -26.33 -11.14
C PRO A 517 -17.07 -25.55 -12.17
N GLY A 518 -17.89 -26.24 -12.97
CA GLY A 518 -18.74 -25.60 -13.97
C GLY A 518 -19.93 -24.82 -13.39
N GLU A 519 -20.48 -25.27 -12.26
CA GLU A 519 -21.54 -24.56 -11.53
C GLU A 519 -21.00 -23.29 -10.87
N LEU A 520 -19.84 -23.39 -10.21
CA LEU A 520 -19.15 -22.24 -9.62
C LEU A 520 -18.80 -21.19 -10.68
N ARG A 521 -18.32 -21.61 -11.87
CA ARG A 521 -18.08 -20.69 -12.98
C ARG A 521 -19.36 -19.99 -13.46
N ALA A 522 -20.49 -20.70 -13.53
CA ALA A 522 -21.77 -20.12 -13.93
C ALA A 522 -22.31 -19.13 -12.87
N LEU A 523 -22.12 -19.43 -11.58
CA LEU A 523 -22.41 -18.53 -10.47
C LEU A 523 -21.58 -17.24 -10.55
N GLY A 524 -20.27 -17.36 -10.76
CA GLY A 524 -19.38 -16.21 -10.95
C GLY A 524 -19.82 -15.33 -12.13
N ARG A 525 -20.28 -15.93 -13.23
CA ARG A 525 -20.80 -15.19 -14.39
C ARG A 525 -22.08 -14.43 -14.06
N CYS A 526 -22.98 -15.03 -13.29
CA CYS A 526 -24.21 -14.39 -12.83
C CYS A 526 -24.00 -13.33 -11.75
N ALA A 527 -22.91 -13.39 -10.99
CA ALA A 527 -22.54 -12.35 -10.03
C ALA A 527 -22.01 -11.09 -10.72
N MET A 528 -21.37 -11.20 -11.88
CA MET A 528 -20.91 -10.06 -12.68
C MET A 528 -22.06 -9.39 -13.46
N PRO A 529 -22.08 -8.05 -13.60
CA PRO A 529 -21.17 -7.07 -13.00
C PRO A 529 -21.58 -6.58 -11.60
N ALA A 530 -22.76 -6.97 -11.09
CA ALA A 530 -23.35 -6.37 -9.89
C ALA A 530 -22.60 -6.66 -8.58
N ARG A 531 -21.95 -7.82 -8.47
CA ARG A 531 -21.27 -8.32 -7.26
C ARG A 531 -19.90 -8.91 -7.62
N PRO A 532 -18.92 -8.09 -8.02
CA PRO A 532 -17.64 -8.59 -8.52
C PRO A 532 -16.82 -9.34 -7.45
N GLY A 533 -16.89 -8.91 -6.18
CA GLY A 533 -16.22 -9.61 -5.07
C GLY A 533 -16.73 -11.04 -4.85
N GLU A 534 -18.04 -11.27 -5.02
CA GLU A 534 -18.63 -12.61 -4.96
C GLU A 534 -18.24 -13.47 -6.17
N ALA A 535 -18.15 -12.84 -7.36
CA ALA A 535 -17.64 -13.51 -8.56
C ALA A 535 -16.19 -13.99 -8.39
N VAL A 536 -15.34 -13.19 -7.74
CA VAL A 536 -13.95 -13.59 -7.42
C VAL A 536 -13.92 -14.88 -6.60
N VAL A 537 -14.74 -14.97 -5.54
CA VAL A 537 -14.82 -16.16 -4.68
C VAL A 537 -15.22 -17.39 -5.50
N TYR A 538 -16.25 -17.28 -6.33
CA TYR A 538 -16.73 -18.39 -7.15
C TYR A 538 -15.69 -18.85 -8.18
N TYR A 539 -15.03 -17.93 -8.88
CA TYR A 539 -14.00 -18.30 -9.86
C TYR A 539 -12.74 -18.87 -9.20
N GLN A 540 -12.32 -18.35 -8.04
CA GLN A 540 -11.20 -18.93 -7.28
C GLN A 540 -11.53 -20.35 -6.82
N ALA A 541 -12.75 -20.59 -6.31
CA ALA A 541 -13.21 -21.92 -5.94
C ALA A 541 -13.25 -22.87 -7.16
N ALA A 542 -13.73 -22.40 -8.32
CA ALA A 542 -13.72 -23.20 -9.54
C ALA A 542 -12.29 -23.61 -9.97
N ILE A 543 -11.34 -22.68 -9.91
CA ILE A 543 -9.92 -22.93 -10.23
C ILE A 543 -9.28 -23.90 -9.22
N ALA A 544 -9.59 -23.77 -7.93
CA ALA A 544 -9.13 -24.69 -6.89
C ALA A 544 -9.60 -26.13 -7.15
N HIS A 545 -10.77 -26.29 -7.76
CA HIS A 545 -11.28 -27.59 -8.24
C HIS A 545 -10.82 -27.97 -9.65
N GLY A 546 -9.83 -27.27 -10.23
CA GLY A 546 -9.15 -27.63 -11.47
C GLY A 546 -9.69 -26.95 -12.75
N ASP A 547 -10.61 -26.00 -12.65
CA ASP A 547 -11.18 -25.33 -13.83
C ASP A 547 -10.31 -24.17 -14.36
N LYS A 548 -9.51 -24.48 -15.38
CA LYS A 548 -8.70 -23.46 -16.08
C LYS A 548 -9.54 -22.41 -16.81
N GLN A 549 -10.77 -22.73 -17.24
CA GLN A 549 -11.61 -21.80 -18.01
C GLN A 549 -12.09 -20.60 -17.18
N SER A 550 -12.00 -20.69 -15.85
CA SER A 550 -12.32 -19.59 -14.92
C SER A 550 -11.19 -18.58 -14.73
N GLN A 551 -9.98 -18.80 -15.27
CA GLN A 551 -8.84 -17.87 -15.08
C GLN A 551 -9.08 -16.49 -15.70
N LEU A 552 -9.50 -16.42 -16.97
CA LEU A 552 -9.77 -15.13 -17.62
C LEU A 552 -10.98 -14.38 -16.98
N PRO A 553 -12.12 -15.05 -16.72
CA PRO A 553 -13.21 -14.42 -15.95
C PRO A 553 -12.81 -13.97 -14.54
N LEU A 554 -11.92 -14.70 -13.86
CA LEU A 554 -11.36 -14.27 -12.58
C LEU A 554 -10.56 -12.97 -12.72
N ALA A 555 -9.74 -12.83 -13.76
CA ALA A 555 -8.97 -11.60 -13.99
C ALA A 555 -9.89 -10.39 -14.17
N TYR A 556 -11.01 -10.55 -14.91
CA TYR A 556 -12.03 -9.51 -15.02
C TYR A 556 -12.73 -9.20 -13.70
N ALA A 557 -13.07 -10.23 -12.92
CA ALA A 557 -13.71 -10.06 -11.63
C ALA A 557 -12.79 -9.38 -10.59
N LEU A 558 -11.50 -9.70 -10.60
CA LEU A 558 -10.50 -9.07 -9.71
C LEU A 558 -10.32 -7.59 -10.03
N GLU A 559 -10.22 -7.23 -11.31
CA GLU A 559 -10.12 -5.81 -11.71
C GLU A 559 -11.38 -5.04 -11.31
N ALA A 560 -12.57 -5.59 -11.61
CA ALA A 560 -13.84 -5.00 -11.22
C ALA A 560 -14.06 -4.94 -9.69
N ALA A 561 -13.43 -5.83 -8.93
CA ALA A 561 -13.47 -5.85 -7.46
C ALA A 561 -12.42 -4.93 -6.81
N GLY A 562 -11.57 -4.26 -7.59
CA GLY A 562 -10.54 -3.35 -7.08
C GLY A 562 -9.21 -4.01 -6.70
N ASP A 563 -8.92 -5.22 -7.18
CA ASP A 563 -7.61 -5.89 -7.06
C ASP A 563 -6.87 -5.96 -8.43
N PRO A 564 -6.32 -4.82 -8.90
CA PRO A 564 -5.62 -4.78 -10.19
C PRO A 564 -4.31 -5.58 -10.19
N ALA A 565 -3.64 -5.71 -9.05
CA ALA A 565 -2.40 -6.49 -8.94
C ALA A 565 -2.67 -8.00 -9.08
N GLY A 566 -3.74 -8.50 -8.47
CA GLY A 566 -4.22 -9.87 -8.66
C GLY A 566 -4.62 -10.14 -10.11
N ALA A 567 -5.40 -9.24 -10.72
CA ALA A 567 -5.81 -9.35 -12.13
C ALA A 567 -4.61 -9.39 -13.08
N LEU A 568 -3.65 -8.47 -12.90
CA LEU A 568 -2.45 -8.37 -13.74
C LEU A 568 -1.57 -9.62 -13.65
N ARG A 569 -1.46 -10.25 -12.47
CA ARG A 569 -0.74 -11.51 -12.30
C ARG A 569 -1.33 -12.63 -13.16
N ILE A 570 -2.64 -12.67 -13.31
CA ILE A 570 -3.31 -13.64 -14.18
C ILE A 570 -3.05 -13.29 -15.65
N PHE A 571 -3.26 -12.03 -16.05
CA PHE A 571 -3.04 -11.60 -17.44
C PHE A 571 -1.61 -11.80 -17.94
N ASN A 572 -0.60 -11.62 -17.09
CA ASN A 572 0.81 -11.86 -17.42
C ASN A 572 1.13 -13.35 -17.66
N ASN A 573 0.35 -14.26 -17.08
CA ASN A 573 0.55 -15.71 -17.19
C ASN A 573 -0.31 -16.35 -18.31
N LEU A 574 -1.28 -15.63 -18.86
CA LEU A 574 -2.11 -16.11 -19.97
C LEU A 574 -1.36 -15.98 -21.30
N PRO A 575 -1.45 -16.97 -22.21
CA PRO A 575 -0.81 -16.91 -23.51
C PRO A 575 -1.46 -15.83 -24.40
N ALA A 576 -0.66 -15.18 -25.26
CA ALA A 576 -1.13 -14.07 -26.09
C ALA A 576 -2.30 -14.45 -27.04
N SER A 577 -2.45 -15.73 -27.39
CA SER A 577 -3.56 -16.26 -28.19
C SER A 577 -4.91 -16.25 -27.47
N GLU A 578 -4.91 -16.21 -26.13
CA GLU A 578 -6.13 -16.19 -25.31
C GLU A 578 -6.61 -14.76 -24.98
N LEU A 579 -5.79 -13.74 -25.25
CA LEU A 579 -6.09 -12.34 -24.96
C LEU A 579 -6.71 -11.65 -26.18
N ASN A 580 -8.04 -11.53 -26.16
CA ASN A 580 -8.79 -10.66 -27.07
C ASN A 580 -8.61 -9.17 -26.70
N ASP A 581 -9.13 -8.27 -27.54
CA ASP A 581 -8.98 -6.82 -27.34
C ASP A 581 -9.52 -6.35 -25.99
N ASN A 582 -10.68 -6.85 -25.56
CA ASN A 582 -11.23 -6.54 -24.23
C ASN A 582 -10.31 -7.02 -23.09
N ALA A 583 -9.74 -8.22 -23.18
CA ALA A 583 -8.77 -8.74 -22.21
C ALA A 583 -7.52 -7.86 -22.14
N ARG A 584 -7.02 -7.40 -23.30
CA ARG A 584 -5.86 -6.51 -23.39
C ARG A 584 -6.15 -5.14 -22.79
N LEU A 585 -7.32 -4.55 -23.05
CA LEU A 585 -7.70 -3.27 -22.46
C LEU A 585 -7.87 -3.36 -20.95
N THR A 586 -8.49 -4.43 -20.43
CA THR A 586 -8.58 -4.63 -18.97
C THR A 586 -7.21 -4.89 -18.35
N ALA A 587 -6.35 -5.69 -18.99
CA ALA A 587 -4.96 -5.88 -18.53
C ALA A 587 -4.16 -4.57 -18.53
N SER A 588 -4.38 -3.72 -19.53
CA SER A 588 -3.77 -2.39 -19.63
C SER A 588 -4.25 -1.46 -18.51
N ARG A 589 -5.55 -1.42 -18.20
CA ARG A 589 -6.10 -0.70 -17.04
C ARG A 589 -5.52 -1.20 -15.73
N ALA A 590 -5.49 -2.52 -15.52
CA ALA A 590 -4.91 -3.12 -14.32
C ALA A 590 -3.42 -2.76 -14.17
N ALA A 591 -2.63 -2.81 -15.24
CA ALA A 591 -1.23 -2.41 -15.24
C ALA A 591 -1.04 -0.93 -14.90
N LEU A 592 -1.85 -0.04 -15.49
CA LEU A 592 -1.84 1.38 -15.20
C LEU A 592 -2.15 1.67 -13.72
N LEU A 593 -3.17 1.00 -13.15
CA LEU A 593 -3.53 1.13 -11.73
C LEU A 593 -2.43 0.63 -10.77
N THR A 594 -1.56 -0.27 -11.23
CA THR A 594 -0.37 -0.73 -10.48
C THR A 594 0.89 0.09 -10.76
N ASN A 595 0.77 1.20 -11.51
CA ASN A 595 1.89 2.06 -11.94
C ASN A 595 2.93 1.34 -12.84
N ASP A 596 2.56 0.24 -13.50
CA ASP A 596 3.37 -0.46 -14.51
C ASP A 596 3.04 0.06 -15.92
N ASN A 597 3.51 1.27 -16.21
CA ASN A 597 3.18 1.99 -17.44
C ASN A 597 3.71 1.29 -18.70
N ALA A 598 4.83 0.56 -18.60
CA ALA A 598 5.41 -0.17 -19.72
C ALA A 598 4.53 -1.37 -20.12
N THR A 599 4.05 -2.14 -19.14
CA THR A 599 3.12 -3.24 -19.39
C THR A 599 1.76 -2.72 -19.85
N ALA A 600 1.29 -1.60 -19.30
CA ALA A 600 0.04 -0.95 -19.73
C ALA A 600 0.07 -0.59 -21.21
N GLU A 601 1.16 0.05 -21.67
CA GLU A 601 1.39 0.40 -23.08
C GLU A 601 1.48 -0.85 -23.96
N ARG A 602 2.22 -1.88 -23.52
CA ARG A 602 2.37 -3.15 -24.24
C ARG A 602 1.04 -3.85 -24.53
N TYR A 603 0.12 -3.84 -23.57
CA TYR A 603 -1.21 -4.42 -23.77
C TYR A 603 -2.12 -3.52 -24.61
N TRP A 604 -2.01 -2.20 -24.50
CA TRP A 604 -2.85 -1.23 -25.22
C TRP A 604 -2.51 -1.09 -26.71
N GLN A 605 -1.23 -1.12 -27.08
CA GLN A 605 -0.78 -0.90 -28.46
C GLN A 605 -1.45 -1.78 -29.52
N PRO A 606 -1.48 -3.13 -29.39
CA PRO A 606 -1.99 -4.01 -30.45
C PRO A 606 -3.52 -4.01 -30.61
N VAL A 607 -4.26 -3.34 -29.71
CA VAL A 607 -5.73 -3.33 -29.70
C VAL A 607 -6.27 -2.43 -30.81
N GLN A 608 -7.33 -2.87 -31.50
CA GLN A 608 -8.12 -1.98 -32.34
C GLN A 608 -8.95 -1.03 -31.46
N LYS A 609 -8.77 0.27 -31.64
CA LYS A 609 -9.37 1.33 -30.79
C LYS A 609 -10.59 1.90 -31.50
N ASP A 610 -11.78 1.52 -31.04
CA ASP A 610 -13.04 1.90 -31.71
C ASP A 610 -13.83 2.96 -30.92
N SER A 611 -13.51 3.15 -29.63
CA SER A 611 -14.20 4.09 -28.74
C SER A 611 -13.29 5.20 -28.18
N ALA A 612 -13.92 6.27 -27.67
CA ALA A 612 -13.20 7.33 -26.96
C ALA A 612 -12.51 6.81 -25.68
N ASP A 613 -13.11 5.83 -24.98
CA ASP A 613 -12.53 5.23 -23.77
C ASP A 613 -11.23 4.47 -24.07
N ASP A 614 -11.15 3.79 -25.22
CA ASP A 614 -9.94 3.07 -25.65
C ASP A 614 -8.78 4.05 -25.86
N TRP A 615 -9.03 5.18 -26.51
CA TRP A 615 -8.03 6.22 -26.71
C TRP A 615 -7.69 6.97 -25.42
N ALA A 616 -8.67 7.23 -24.56
CA ALA A 616 -8.48 7.87 -23.27
C ALA A 616 -7.58 7.04 -22.34
N LEU A 617 -7.72 5.70 -22.37
CA LEU A 617 -6.79 4.81 -21.66
C LEU A 617 -5.34 5.01 -22.14
N GLY A 618 -5.13 5.08 -23.45
CA GLY A 618 -3.82 5.37 -24.03
C GLY A 618 -3.26 6.73 -23.59
N ALA A 619 -4.11 7.75 -23.53
CA ALA A 619 -3.72 9.06 -23.04
C ALA A 619 -3.31 9.03 -21.56
N ASN A 620 -4.06 8.32 -20.71
CA ASN A 620 -3.75 8.16 -19.29
C ASN A 620 -2.41 7.42 -19.08
N ILE A 621 -2.08 6.44 -19.93
CA ILE A 621 -0.77 5.76 -19.91
C ILE A 621 0.37 6.72 -20.28
N ALA A 622 0.17 7.58 -21.28
CA ALA A 622 1.17 8.59 -21.64
C ALA A 622 1.35 9.64 -20.54
N ASP A 623 0.25 10.09 -19.92
CA ASP A 623 0.26 11.01 -18.78
C ASP A 623 1.01 10.42 -17.57
N ALA A 624 0.75 9.14 -17.23
CA ALA A 624 1.45 8.44 -16.15
C ALA A 624 2.96 8.24 -16.42
N ARG A 625 3.40 8.27 -17.68
CA ARG A 625 4.82 8.28 -18.07
C ARG A 625 5.45 9.67 -18.05
N GLY A 626 4.67 10.72 -17.84
CA GLY A 626 5.10 12.11 -17.92
C GLY A 626 5.24 12.64 -19.36
N ASP A 627 4.74 11.93 -20.37
CA ASP A 627 4.72 12.38 -21.77
C ASP A 627 3.41 13.14 -22.06
N TYR A 628 3.35 14.38 -21.57
CA TYR A 628 2.17 15.23 -21.72
C TYR A 628 1.82 15.56 -23.18
N PRO A 629 2.78 15.80 -24.10
CA PRO A 629 2.48 15.98 -25.52
C PRO A 629 1.83 14.75 -26.15
N GLU A 630 2.32 13.54 -25.87
CA GLU A 630 1.71 12.31 -26.38
C GLU A 630 0.32 12.08 -25.77
N ALA A 631 0.17 12.33 -24.46
CA ALA A 631 -1.13 12.25 -23.77
C ALA A 631 -2.16 13.18 -24.42
N LEU A 632 -1.80 14.44 -24.68
CA LEU A 632 -2.66 15.40 -25.37
C LEU A 632 -3.02 14.95 -26.79
N SER A 633 -2.08 14.39 -27.54
CA SER A 633 -2.33 13.85 -28.88
C SER A 633 -3.35 12.70 -28.85
N ARG A 634 -3.20 11.76 -27.91
CA ARG A 634 -4.12 10.63 -27.72
C ARG A 634 -5.51 11.09 -27.23
N GLN A 635 -5.60 12.12 -26.38
CA GLN A 635 -6.89 12.74 -26.02
C GLN A 635 -7.58 13.35 -27.23
N ARG A 636 -6.84 14.02 -28.14
CA ARG A 636 -7.41 14.55 -29.39
C ARG A 636 -7.98 13.45 -30.28
N GLN A 637 -7.39 12.25 -30.27
CA GLN A 637 -7.96 11.08 -30.94
C GLN A 637 -9.23 10.61 -30.21
N ALA A 638 -9.21 10.48 -28.88
CA ALA A 638 -10.40 10.10 -28.10
C ALA A 638 -11.62 10.98 -28.43
N LEU A 639 -11.42 12.29 -28.57
CA LEU A 639 -12.48 13.24 -28.92
C LEU A 639 -13.05 13.07 -30.34
N GLN A 640 -12.48 12.23 -31.19
CA GLN A 640 -13.01 11.88 -32.52
C GLN A 640 -13.93 10.65 -32.49
N HIS A 641 -13.93 9.86 -31.40
CA HIS A 641 -14.61 8.56 -31.32
C HIS A 641 -15.80 8.56 -30.33
N GLN A 642 -16.81 9.41 -30.60
CA GLN A 642 -18.03 9.54 -29.78
C GLN A 642 -17.78 9.96 -28.30
N PRO A 643 -17.15 11.12 -28.03
CA PRO A 643 -16.84 11.56 -26.68
C PRO A 643 -18.07 12.06 -25.88
N ASN A 644 -18.04 11.87 -24.56
CA ASN A 644 -18.96 12.49 -23.59
C ASN A 644 -18.27 13.64 -22.81
N GLY A 645 -18.96 14.26 -21.84
CA GLY A 645 -18.42 15.39 -21.08
C GLY A 645 -17.16 15.03 -20.28
N GLN A 646 -17.13 13.83 -19.68
CA GLN A 646 -15.94 13.33 -18.96
C GLN A 646 -14.69 13.24 -19.85
N HIS A 647 -14.84 12.89 -21.12
CA HIS A 647 -13.71 12.84 -22.06
C HIS A 647 -13.12 14.23 -22.33
N PHE A 648 -13.97 15.25 -22.48
CA PHE A 648 -13.53 16.63 -22.63
C PHE A 648 -12.84 17.15 -21.36
N TYR A 649 -13.33 16.77 -20.17
CA TYR A 649 -12.68 17.11 -18.90
C TYR A 649 -11.28 16.49 -18.78
N ASN A 650 -11.14 15.20 -19.07
CA ASN A 650 -9.84 14.52 -19.05
C ASN A 650 -8.88 15.15 -20.07
N ALA A 651 -9.37 15.48 -21.27
CA ALA A 651 -8.60 16.17 -22.30
C ALA A 651 -8.15 17.57 -21.85
N ALA A 652 -9.00 18.33 -21.16
CA ALA A 652 -8.66 19.62 -20.59
C ALA A 652 -7.52 19.50 -19.57
N GLY A 653 -7.58 18.51 -18.67
CA GLY A 653 -6.50 18.20 -17.74
C GLY A 653 -5.16 17.90 -18.43
N SER A 654 -5.17 17.07 -19.48
CA SER A 654 -3.96 16.79 -20.28
C SER A 654 -3.45 18.04 -21.02
N ALA A 655 -4.33 18.89 -21.55
CA ALA A 655 -3.94 20.15 -22.20
C ALA A 655 -3.27 21.11 -21.21
N GLN A 656 -3.81 21.22 -19.98
CA GLN A 656 -3.21 22.01 -18.92
C GLN A 656 -1.78 21.53 -18.58
N LYS A 657 -1.58 20.22 -18.40
CA LYS A 657 -0.26 19.63 -18.11
C LYS A 657 0.74 19.81 -19.27
N ALA A 658 0.24 19.81 -20.50
CA ALA A 658 1.04 20.08 -21.70
C ALA A 658 1.33 21.58 -21.93
N GLY A 659 0.79 22.48 -21.09
CA GLY A 659 0.98 23.93 -21.18
C GLY A 659 -0.01 24.67 -22.10
N ASP A 660 -0.97 23.95 -22.72
CA ASP A 660 -1.98 24.52 -23.60
C ASP A 660 -3.21 24.99 -22.81
N LYS A 661 -3.02 26.09 -22.05
CA LYS A 661 -4.06 26.66 -21.16
C LYS A 661 -5.33 27.08 -21.91
N GLN A 662 -5.19 27.57 -23.14
CA GLN A 662 -6.34 28.01 -23.94
C GLN A 662 -7.19 26.82 -24.38
N GLN A 663 -6.58 25.74 -24.88
CA GLN A 663 -7.33 24.54 -25.25
C GLN A 663 -7.96 23.86 -24.03
N SER A 664 -7.27 23.86 -22.89
CA SER A 664 -7.80 23.39 -21.61
C SER A 664 -9.10 24.10 -21.25
N LYS A 665 -9.12 25.44 -21.26
CA LYS A 665 -10.31 26.25 -21.01
C LYS A 665 -11.47 25.91 -21.96
N LEU A 666 -11.19 25.78 -23.26
CA LEU A 666 -12.21 25.48 -24.27
C LEU A 666 -12.83 24.09 -24.08
N TRP A 667 -12.02 23.07 -23.81
CA TRP A 667 -12.53 21.72 -23.57
C TRP A 667 -13.25 21.60 -22.24
N LEU A 668 -12.81 22.30 -21.19
CA LEU A 668 -13.53 22.31 -19.91
C LEU A 668 -14.92 22.96 -20.05
N ALA A 669 -15.02 24.05 -20.83
CA ALA A 669 -16.31 24.66 -21.16
C ALA A 669 -17.22 23.68 -21.92
N GLU A 670 -16.66 22.94 -22.88
CA GLU A 670 -17.40 21.92 -23.64
C GLU A 670 -17.84 20.73 -22.77
N ALA A 671 -17.03 20.34 -21.79
CA ALA A 671 -17.38 19.30 -20.82
C ALA A 671 -18.64 19.68 -20.02
N VAL A 672 -18.68 20.90 -19.48
CA VAL A 672 -19.86 21.45 -18.77
C VAL A 672 -21.06 21.60 -19.70
N ARG A 673 -20.86 22.00 -20.96
CA ARG A 673 -21.95 22.12 -21.94
C ARG A 673 -22.63 20.78 -22.24
N ARG A 674 -21.87 19.69 -22.26
CA ARG A 674 -22.38 18.33 -22.53
C ARG A 674 -23.05 17.71 -21.31
N GLU A 675 -22.52 17.97 -20.12
CA GLU A 675 -23.02 17.44 -18.85
C GLU A 675 -23.28 18.59 -17.86
N PRO A 676 -24.28 19.45 -18.11
CA PRO A 676 -24.54 20.64 -17.31
C PRO A 676 -24.98 20.33 -15.89
N ASP A 677 -25.45 19.11 -15.61
CA ASP A 677 -25.90 18.70 -14.28
C ASP A 677 -24.79 18.01 -13.47
N ASN A 678 -23.60 17.81 -14.05
CA ASN A 678 -22.47 17.21 -13.33
C ASN A 678 -21.82 18.25 -12.40
N PRO A 679 -21.94 18.11 -11.06
CA PRO A 679 -21.49 19.12 -10.11
C PRO A 679 -19.97 19.32 -10.14
N ARG A 680 -19.21 18.24 -10.36
CA ARG A 680 -17.74 18.28 -10.42
C ARG A 680 -17.25 19.14 -11.58
N LEU A 681 -17.78 18.90 -12.77
CA LEU A 681 -17.38 19.66 -13.96
C LEU A 681 -17.70 21.15 -13.80
N ARG A 682 -18.84 21.46 -13.19
CA ARG A 682 -19.27 22.83 -12.91
C ARG A 682 -18.35 23.53 -11.93
N ALA A 683 -17.97 22.87 -10.83
CA ALA A 683 -17.07 23.38 -9.81
C ALA A 683 -15.69 23.70 -10.40
N GLU A 684 -15.11 22.74 -11.13
CA GLU A 684 -13.81 22.87 -11.79
C GLU A 684 -13.79 24.01 -12.82
N TYR A 685 -14.84 24.10 -13.64
CA TYR A 685 -14.97 25.20 -14.60
C TYR A 685 -15.13 26.56 -13.91
N GLY A 686 -15.93 26.63 -12.84
CA GLY A 686 -16.07 27.83 -12.02
C GLY A 686 -14.73 28.27 -11.41
N MET A 687 -13.96 27.35 -10.86
CA MET A 687 -12.63 27.63 -10.32
C MET A 687 -11.65 28.10 -11.40
N HIS A 688 -11.64 27.47 -12.57
CA HIS A 688 -10.79 27.88 -13.68
C HIS A 688 -11.14 29.29 -14.18
N LEU A 689 -12.43 29.61 -14.31
CA LEU A 689 -12.90 30.95 -14.65
C LEU A 689 -12.49 31.98 -13.59
N ALA A 690 -12.60 31.64 -12.31
CA ALA A 690 -12.21 32.54 -11.21
C ALA A 690 -10.71 32.83 -11.15
N GLY A 691 -9.86 31.96 -11.72
CA GLY A 691 -8.42 32.14 -11.83
C GLY A 691 -7.94 32.82 -13.12
N THR A 692 -8.84 33.29 -13.99
CA THR A 692 -8.47 34.00 -15.23
C THR A 692 -7.91 35.39 -14.98
N ASP A 693 -7.12 35.93 -15.92
CA ASP A 693 -6.44 37.22 -15.75
C ASP A 693 -7.39 38.43 -15.81
N THR A 694 -8.51 38.32 -16.55
CA THR A 694 -9.42 39.44 -16.78
C THR A 694 -10.58 39.47 -15.76
N PRO A 695 -10.89 40.63 -15.14
CA PRO A 695 -12.00 40.75 -14.20
C PRO A 695 -13.35 40.34 -14.82
N GLU A 696 -13.58 40.65 -16.10
CA GLU A 696 -14.82 40.33 -16.81
C GLU A 696 -15.04 38.82 -16.91
N GLU A 697 -14.01 38.05 -17.22
CA GLU A 697 -14.10 36.59 -17.27
C GLU A 697 -14.27 35.99 -15.86
N ARG A 698 -13.54 36.49 -14.86
CA ARG A 698 -13.70 36.03 -13.46
C ARG A 698 -15.10 36.21 -12.93
N ARG A 699 -15.80 37.28 -13.32
CA ARG A 699 -17.21 37.51 -12.94
C ARG A 699 -18.15 36.43 -13.48
N THR A 700 -17.85 35.85 -14.65
CA THR A 700 -18.66 34.76 -15.20
C THR A 700 -18.58 33.47 -14.37
N ALA A 701 -17.61 33.36 -13.46
CA ALA A 701 -17.49 32.23 -12.53
C ALA A 701 -18.58 32.18 -11.46
N ILE A 702 -19.12 33.33 -11.04
CA ILE A 702 -20.06 33.45 -9.90
C ILE A 702 -21.22 32.46 -9.99
N PRO A 703 -22.03 32.39 -11.07
CA PRO A 703 -23.16 31.46 -11.12
C PRO A 703 -22.75 29.97 -11.09
N TYR A 704 -21.54 29.63 -11.54
CA TYR A 704 -21.01 28.28 -11.44
C TYR A 704 -20.56 27.96 -10.02
N LEU A 705 -19.85 28.90 -9.38
CA LEU A 705 -19.40 28.79 -7.99
C LEU A 705 -20.58 28.75 -7.01
N GLU A 706 -21.63 29.55 -7.20
CA GLU A 706 -22.84 29.53 -6.36
C GLU A 706 -23.55 28.17 -6.35
N ARG A 707 -23.55 27.47 -7.49
CA ARG A 707 -24.09 26.11 -7.58
C ARG A 707 -23.10 25.11 -7.00
N ALA A 708 -21.81 25.26 -7.31
CA ALA A 708 -20.77 24.38 -6.81
C ALA A 708 -20.68 24.40 -5.27
N THR A 709 -20.82 25.55 -4.61
CA THR A 709 -20.85 25.63 -3.14
C THR A 709 -22.12 25.05 -2.51
N ARG A 710 -23.21 24.88 -3.28
CA ARG A 710 -24.41 24.14 -2.84
C ARG A 710 -24.25 22.64 -3.03
N ASP A 711 -23.61 22.25 -4.13
CA ASP A 711 -23.33 20.85 -4.46
C ASP A 711 -22.24 20.27 -3.54
N TYR A 712 -21.26 21.09 -3.14
CA TYR A 712 -20.14 20.78 -2.24
C TYR A 712 -20.07 21.79 -1.08
N PRO A 713 -21.01 21.75 -0.12
CA PRO A 713 -21.05 22.69 0.99
C PRO A 713 -19.81 22.59 1.90
N GLU A 714 -19.16 21.44 1.96
CA GLU A 714 -17.95 21.18 2.75
C GLU A 714 -16.67 21.75 2.14
N ASP A 715 -16.67 22.09 0.85
CA ASP A 715 -15.49 22.62 0.17
C ASP A 715 -15.29 24.11 0.50
N ILE A 716 -14.32 24.36 1.38
CA ILE A 716 -13.94 25.70 1.83
C ILE A 716 -13.31 26.55 0.72
N HIS A 717 -12.63 25.95 -0.27
CA HIS A 717 -11.95 26.68 -1.33
C HIS A 717 -12.94 27.26 -2.33
N LEU A 718 -13.99 26.51 -2.65
CA LEU A 718 -15.09 27.00 -3.48
C LEU A 718 -15.77 28.20 -2.81
N GLY A 719 -16.04 28.11 -1.51
CA GLY A 719 -16.66 29.19 -0.75
C GLY A 719 -15.76 30.44 -0.64
N GLU A 720 -14.48 30.24 -0.32
CA GLU A 720 -13.50 31.33 -0.26
C GLU A 720 -13.37 32.03 -1.61
N THR A 721 -13.24 31.27 -2.70
CA THR A 721 -13.15 31.82 -4.07
C THR A 721 -14.41 32.61 -4.43
N LEU A 722 -15.59 32.10 -4.09
CA LEU A 722 -16.86 32.78 -4.29
C LEU A 722 -16.93 34.10 -3.50
N ALA A 723 -16.47 34.12 -2.25
CA ALA A 723 -16.42 35.34 -1.45
C ALA A 723 -15.54 36.43 -2.09
N TRP A 724 -14.37 36.04 -2.62
CA TRP A 724 -13.49 36.97 -3.34
C TRP A 724 -14.13 37.50 -4.62
N ARG A 725 -14.88 36.67 -5.35
CA ARG A 725 -15.61 37.13 -6.54
C ARG A 725 -16.73 38.10 -6.19
N TYR A 726 -17.45 37.87 -5.08
CA TYR A 726 -18.46 38.81 -4.60
C TYR A 726 -17.87 40.18 -4.26
N ASP A 727 -16.74 40.22 -3.54
CA ASP A 727 -16.07 41.48 -3.20
C ASP A 727 -15.61 42.25 -4.45
N GLU A 728 -15.05 41.56 -5.45
CA GLU A 728 -14.68 42.16 -6.74
C GLU A 728 -15.89 42.76 -7.49
N THR A 729 -17.06 42.15 -7.35
CA THR A 729 -18.33 42.68 -7.88
C THR A 729 -19.02 43.70 -6.98
N GLN A 730 -18.36 44.12 -5.88
CA GLN A 730 -18.87 45.08 -4.90
C GLN A 730 -20.10 44.58 -4.10
N ASP A 731 -20.31 43.28 -4.02
CA ASP A 731 -21.34 42.66 -3.16
C ASP A 731 -20.73 42.23 -1.81
N SER A 732 -20.48 43.23 -0.97
CA SER A 732 -19.87 43.02 0.35
C SER A 732 -20.77 42.24 1.32
N PHE A 733 -22.10 42.22 1.09
CA PHE A 733 -23.02 41.41 1.89
C PHE A 733 -22.84 39.93 1.59
N ALA A 734 -22.90 39.54 0.31
CA ALA A 734 -22.73 38.17 -0.11
C ALA A 734 -21.32 37.66 0.24
N ALA A 735 -20.28 38.48 0.04
CA ALA A 735 -18.91 38.16 0.44
C ALA A 735 -18.81 37.87 1.94
N ARG A 736 -19.35 38.73 2.82
CA ARG A 736 -19.34 38.50 4.28
C ARG A 736 -20.11 37.25 4.68
N ARG A 737 -21.29 37.03 4.10
CA ARG A 737 -22.10 35.84 4.38
C ARG A 737 -21.34 34.57 4.04
N GLU A 738 -20.68 34.56 2.89
CA GLU A 738 -19.89 33.42 2.43
C GLU A 738 -18.63 33.21 3.27
N LEU A 739 -17.91 34.27 3.64
CA LEU A 739 -16.76 34.20 4.56
C LEU A 739 -17.15 33.61 5.92
N ARG A 740 -18.31 33.99 6.49
CA ARG A 740 -18.79 33.38 7.75
C ARG A 740 -19.01 31.88 7.61
N ARG A 741 -19.65 31.45 6.51
CA ARG A 741 -19.89 30.04 6.22
C ARG A 741 -18.58 29.25 6.15
N VAL A 742 -17.59 29.77 5.43
CA VAL A 742 -16.27 29.12 5.28
C VAL A 742 -15.52 29.08 6.62
N ILE A 743 -15.46 30.20 7.35
CA ILE A 743 -14.83 30.28 8.68
C ILE A 743 -15.48 29.32 9.69
N ASP A 744 -16.78 29.05 9.56
CA ASP A 744 -17.50 28.10 10.40
C ASP A 744 -17.15 26.64 10.09
N LEU A 745 -16.94 26.30 8.82
CA LEU A 745 -16.53 24.95 8.39
C LEU A 745 -15.10 24.60 8.80
N GLU A 746 -14.20 25.58 8.83
CA GLU A 746 -12.80 25.38 9.24
C GLU A 746 -12.61 25.12 10.75
N GLN A 747 -13.67 25.20 11.58
CA GLN A 747 -13.56 24.96 13.03
C GLN A 747 -13.40 23.48 13.40
N ASP A 748 -13.84 22.57 12.54
CA ASP A 748 -13.74 21.12 12.70
C ASP A 748 -12.97 20.49 11.51
N PRO A 749 -11.65 20.68 11.42
CA PRO A 749 -10.88 20.28 10.23
C PRO A 749 -10.84 18.75 10.07
N VAL A 750 -11.27 18.27 8.90
CA VAL A 750 -11.18 16.85 8.50
C VAL A 750 -9.81 16.51 7.88
N ALA A 751 -9.03 17.52 7.49
CA ALA A 751 -7.68 17.37 6.93
C ALA A 751 -6.73 18.47 7.45
N ALA A 752 -5.50 18.08 7.77
CA ALA A 752 -4.41 18.98 8.15
C ALA A 752 -3.70 19.56 6.91
N ASP A 753 -3.01 20.69 7.11
CA ASP A 753 -2.16 21.48 6.20
C ASP A 753 -2.02 20.98 4.76
N ASP A 754 -2.37 21.86 3.82
CA ASP A 754 -2.32 21.61 2.38
C ASP A 754 -1.14 22.35 1.70
N GLU A 755 -0.96 22.09 0.40
CA GLU A 755 0.08 22.66 -0.46
C GLU A 755 0.01 24.20 -0.58
N TYR A 756 -1.04 24.85 -0.07
CA TYR A 756 -1.33 26.28 -0.21
C TYR A 756 -1.05 27.12 1.05
N GLY A 757 -0.38 26.55 2.06
CA GLY A 757 0.09 27.24 3.27
C GLY A 757 -0.58 26.77 4.55
N SER A 758 -0.26 27.39 5.69
CA SER A 758 -0.85 26.98 6.97
C SER A 758 -2.36 27.28 7.00
N LEU A 759 -3.12 26.37 7.60
CA LEU A 759 -4.56 26.58 7.84
C LEU A 759 -4.80 27.87 8.65
N GLU A 760 -3.92 28.18 9.61
CA GLU A 760 -4.03 29.36 10.45
C GLU A 760 -3.87 30.67 9.66
N ALA A 761 -2.94 30.72 8.70
CA ALA A 761 -2.73 31.89 7.86
C ALA A 761 -3.90 32.13 6.90
N ARG A 762 -4.46 31.06 6.31
CA ARG A 762 -5.68 31.16 5.50
C ARG A 762 -6.84 31.70 6.32
N ARG A 763 -7.09 31.11 7.49
CA ARG A 763 -8.16 31.55 8.39
C ARG A 763 -7.97 33.01 8.81
N PHE A 764 -6.74 33.43 9.08
CA PHE A 764 -6.45 34.84 9.35
C PHE A 764 -6.79 35.75 8.17
N ARG A 765 -6.43 35.39 6.92
CA ARG A 765 -6.79 36.17 5.72
C ARG A 765 -8.30 36.30 5.54
N GLN A 766 -9.04 35.21 5.70
CA GLN A 766 -10.50 35.21 5.62
C GLN A 766 -11.13 36.09 6.71
N ARG A 767 -10.68 35.95 7.96
CA ARG A 767 -11.11 36.78 9.10
C ARG A 767 -10.76 38.26 8.92
N ARG A 768 -9.60 38.55 8.34
CA ARG A 768 -9.13 39.92 8.04
C ARG A 768 -9.97 40.56 6.94
N ALA A 769 -10.31 39.83 5.89
CA ALA A 769 -11.22 40.32 4.85
C ALA A 769 -12.63 40.56 5.39
N HIS A 770 -13.17 39.62 6.16
CA HIS A 770 -14.48 39.80 6.80
C HIS A 770 -14.48 41.02 7.74
N GLN A 771 -13.39 41.26 8.48
CA GLN A 771 -13.22 42.48 9.28
C GLN A 771 -13.30 43.74 8.42
N VAL A 772 -12.51 43.85 7.35
CA VAL A 772 -12.52 45.03 6.47
C VAL A 772 -13.90 45.28 5.88
N LEU A 773 -14.62 44.22 5.49
CA LEU A 773 -15.97 44.33 4.94
C LEU A 773 -17.04 44.68 5.99
N SER A 774 -16.77 44.47 7.29
CA SER A 774 -17.75 44.66 8.37
C SER A 774 -17.47 45.85 9.29
N GLN A 775 -16.24 46.37 9.30
CA GLN A 775 -15.82 47.48 10.15
C GLN A 775 -16.48 48.79 9.69
N ARG A 776 -17.35 49.34 10.55
CA ARG A 776 -18.00 50.64 10.33
C ARG A 776 -17.35 51.76 11.09
N ASP A 777 -17.09 51.52 12.37
CA ASP A 777 -16.47 52.48 13.26
C ASP A 777 -14.99 52.14 13.43
N ASN A 778 -14.17 53.19 13.45
CA ASN A 778 -12.75 53.11 13.77
C ASN A 778 -12.40 54.28 14.66
N LEU A 779 -11.81 54.00 15.84
CA LEU A 779 -11.46 55.02 16.82
C LEU A 779 -9.96 54.95 17.12
N THR A 780 -9.26 56.08 17.01
CA THR A 780 -7.84 56.17 17.33
C THR A 780 -7.58 57.26 18.36
N LEU A 781 -6.86 56.90 19.42
CA LEU A 781 -6.31 57.79 20.44
C LEU A 781 -4.79 57.79 20.33
N ALA A 782 -4.17 58.95 20.18
CA ALA A 782 -2.72 59.04 20.09
C ALA A 782 -2.16 60.15 20.99
N SER A 783 -1.08 59.84 21.71
CA SER A 783 -0.31 60.73 22.55
C SER A 783 1.11 60.80 22.02
N THR A 784 1.60 61.98 21.63
CA THR A 784 2.94 62.15 21.08
C THR A 784 3.70 63.25 21.83
N TRP A 785 4.88 62.92 22.35
CA TRP A 785 5.82 63.84 22.96
C TRP A 785 7.05 63.93 22.07
N SER A 786 7.52 65.14 21.75
CA SER A 786 8.63 65.33 20.82
C SER A 786 9.55 66.47 21.19
N PRO A 787 10.85 66.41 20.83
CA PRO A 787 11.78 67.53 20.97
C PRO A 787 11.39 68.74 20.13
N ALA A 788 10.74 68.52 18.98
CA ALA A 788 10.10 69.51 18.13
C ALA A 788 9.31 68.79 17.03
N GLY A 789 8.23 69.37 16.52
CA GLY A 789 7.63 69.01 15.22
C GLY A 789 7.26 67.56 15.00
N VAL A 790 6.00 67.21 15.25
CA VAL A 790 5.62 65.78 15.24
C VAL A 790 4.34 65.42 14.52
N THR A 791 3.66 66.37 13.93
CA THR A 791 2.22 66.17 13.75
C THR A 791 1.80 66.54 12.33
N THR A 792 1.07 65.61 11.74
CA THR A 792 0.13 65.74 10.62
C THR A 792 -1.05 66.69 10.91
N VAL A 793 -0.88 67.50 11.96
CA VAL A 793 -1.83 68.46 12.48
C VAL A 793 -1.02 69.68 12.84
N PRO A 794 -1.35 70.87 12.31
CA PRO A 794 -0.63 72.06 12.70
C PRO A 794 -1.13 72.54 14.06
N ILE A 795 -0.18 72.78 14.96
CA ILE A 795 -0.36 73.79 16.00
C ILE A 795 0.16 75.07 15.34
N LEU A 796 -0.75 75.90 14.82
CA LEU A 796 -0.39 77.21 14.25
C LEU A 796 0.13 78.09 15.38
N ASN A 797 1.44 78.18 15.54
CA ASN A 797 2.03 79.06 16.54
C ASN A 797 1.84 80.53 16.15
N GLY A 798 1.37 81.34 17.09
CA GLY A 798 1.14 82.77 16.92
C GLY A 798 2.38 83.56 16.46
N ASP A 799 2.11 84.64 15.75
CA ASP A 799 2.95 85.31 14.75
C ASP A 799 4.17 86.14 15.26
N ARG A 800 4.82 85.82 16.40
CA ARG A 800 5.75 86.80 17.05
C ARG A 800 7.23 86.47 17.15
N GLN A 801 7.74 85.36 16.63
CA GLN A 801 9.20 85.18 16.51
C GLN A 801 9.69 85.33 15.07
N THR A 802 9.85 86.57 14.61
CA THR A 802 10.56 86.89 13.36
C THR A 802 12.06 87.09 13.64
N GLY A 803 12.93 86.36 12.92
CA GLY A 803 14.40 86.54 12.94
C GLY A 803 15.20 85.56 13.83
N ASN A 804 16.50 85.83 14.01
CA ASN A 804 17.54 84.99 14.66
C ASN A 804 17.32 84.64 16.17
N ARG A 805 16.11 84.80 16.72
CA ARG A 805 15.78 84.51 18.13
C ARG A 805 14.83 83.31 18.32
N ARG A 806 14.48 82.60 17.24
CA ARG A 806 13.68 81.38 17.33
C ARG A 806 14.44 80.29 18.09
N ARG A 807 13.78 79.65 19.06
CA ARG A 807 14.31 78.48 19.78
C ARG A 807 13.31 77.34 19.65
N ALA A 808 13.82 76.15 19.32
CA ALA A 808 13.01 74.95 19.32
C ALA A 808 12.43 74.67 20.72
N GLN A 809 11.13 74.39 20.77
CA GLN A 809 10.44 73.96 21.98
C GLN A 809 9.93 72.53 21.80
N SER A 810 10.02 71.73 22.88
CA SER A 810 9.39 70.42 22.93
C SER A 810 7.88 70.55 22.80
N GLN A 811 7.22 69.59 22.17
CA GLN A 811 5.78 69.60 21.98
C GLN A 811 5.14 68.34 22.56
N ASN A 812 3.89 68.49 23.02
CA ASN A 812 3.04 67.39 23.45
C ASN A 812 1.69 67.50 22.72
N LEU A 813 1.32 66.46 21.97
CA LEU A 813 0.07 66.38 21.23
C LEU A 813 -0.77 65.18 21.69
N GLN A 814 -2.05 65.42 21.92
CA GLN A 814 -3.08 64.42 22.17
C GLN A 814 -4.08 64.48 21.02
N THR A 815 -4.32 63.35 20.35
CA THR A 815 -5.19 63.25 19.17
C THR A 815 -6.25 62.20 19.41
N PHE A 816 -7.48 62.54 19.06
CA PHE A 816 -8.64 61.66 19.00
C PHE A 816 -9.14 61.69 17.56
N ILE A 817 -9.34 60.54 16.93
CA ILE A 817 -9.90 60.42 15.58
C ILE A 817 -11.00 59.38 15.62
N TRP A 818 -12.15 59.71 15.04
CA TRP A 818 -13.25 58.79 14.83
C TRP A 818 -13.68 58.82 13.35
N ASP A 819 -13.76 57.64 12.75
CA ASP A 819 -14.26 57.42 11.40
C ASP A 819 -15.48 56.51 11.45
N HIS A 820 -16.56 56.87 10.75
CA HIS A 820 -17.77 56.06 10.60
C HIS A 820 -18.16 55.89 9.14
N ALA A 821 -18.09 54.67 8.61
CA ALA A 821 -18.41 54.35 7.23
C ALA A 821 -19.91 54.49 6.91
N LEU A 822 -20.21 55.26 5.86
CA LEU A 822 -21.55 55.56 5.37
C LEU A 822 -22.01 54.57 4.30
N GLY A 823 -23.34 54.41 4.18
CA GLY A 823 -23.98 53.52 3.21
C GLY A 823 -24.43 52.19 3.81
N GLU A 824 -25.18 51.41 3.03
CA GLU A 824 -25.68 50.07 3.41
C GLU A 824 -24.54 49.08 3.66
N GLU A 825 -23.46 49.20 2.89
CA GLU A 825 -22.23 48.42 3.03
C GLU A 825 -21.07 49.35 3.43
N PRO A 826 -20.22 48.98 4.41
CA PRO A 826 -19.14 49.85 4.90
C PRO A 826 -18.07 50.13 3.85
N THR A 827 -17.81 49.17 2.97
CA THR A 827 -16.81 49.25 1.91
C THR A 827 -17.38 48.67 0.62
N ARG A 828 -16.84 49.08 -0.53
CA ARG A 828 -17.18 48.52 -1.85
C ARG A 828 -15.89 48.33 -2.66
N ASN A 829 -15.41 47.09 -2.75
CA ASN A 829 -14.09 46.77 -3.33
C ASN A 829 -12.98 47.71 -2.77
N GLY A 830 -12.94 47.83 -1.44
CA GLY A 830 -12.00 48.67 -0.70
C GLY A 830 -12.20 50.19 -0.77
N SER A 831 -13.15 50.70 -1.57
CA SER A 831 -13.57 52.11 -1.54
C SER A 831 -14.51 52.37 -0.37
N THR A 832 -14.37 53.54 0.28
CA THR A 832 -15.18 53.91 1.45
C THR A 832 -15.51 55.39 1.45
N LEU A 833 -16.71 55.74 1.92
CA LEU A 833 -17.10 57.10 2.26
C LEU A 833 -17.49 57.10 3.74
N SER A 834 -16.88 57.98 4.53
CA SER A 834 -17.06 57.99 5.99
C SER A 834 -17.35 59.39 6.50
N VAL A 835 -18.12 59.47 7.60
CA VAL A 835 -18.11 60.63 8.48
C VAL A 835 -16.83 60.59 9.29
N TYR A 836 -16.16 61.72 9.38
CA TYR A 836 -14.86 61.88 10.00
C TYR A 836 -14.92 62.93 11.10
N GLY A 837 -14.37 62.61 12.27
CA GLY A 837 -14.20 63.55 13.37
C GLY A 837 -12.79 63.46 13.93
N ARG A 838 -12.19 64.59 14.27
CA ARG A 838 -10.93 64.65 15.00
C ARG A 838 -10.96 65.70 16.10
N ALA A 839 -10.33 65.42 17.22
CA ALA A 839 -10.11 66.38 18.30
C ALA A 839 -8.65 66.31 18.73
N ILE A 840 -8.05 67.46 18.99
CA ILE A 840 -6.62 67.61 19.08
C ILE A 840 -6.31 68.60 20.18
N ALA A 841 -5.45 68.21 21.10
CA ALA A 841 -4.98 69.08 22.17
C ALA A 841 -3.46 69.12 22.14
N GLY A 842 -2.89 70.31 21.95
CA GLY A 842 -1.46 70.53 21.78
C GLY A 842 -0.88 71.45 22.84
N ASN A 843 0.43 71.36 23.06
CA ASN A 843 1.16 72.30 23.90
C ASN A 843 2.65 72.46 23.55
N GLU A 844 3.21 73.64 23.83
CA GLU A 844 4.64 73.90 23.97
C GLU A 844 5.14 73.49 25.37
N GLY A 845 6.33 72.90 25.46
CA GLY A 845 6.92 72.37 26.69
C GLY A 845 6.55 70.92 27.02
N ARG A 846 7.29 70.30 27.98
CA ARG A 846 7.13 68.88 28.35
C ARG A 846 6.11 68.60 29.47
N LYS A 847 5.77 69.63 30.26
CA LYS A 847 5.11 69.45 31.57
C LYS A 847 3.64 69.87 31.59
N GLU A 848 3.24 70.70 30.65
CA GLU A 848 1.92 71.29 30.58
C GLU A 848 1.14 70.65 29.43
N TYR A 849 -0.17 70.55 29.56
CA TYR A 849 -1.10 69.96 28.61
C TYR A 849 -2.15 71.01 28.21
N THR A 850 -2.70 70.90 27.00
CA THR A 850 -3.94 71.57 26.54
C THR A 850 -3.89 73.10 26.35
N GLN A 851 -2.76 73.71 25.98
CA GLN A 851 -2.74 75.15 25.62
C GLN A 851 -3.45 75.45 24.29
N THR A 852 -3.38 74.54 23.33
CA THR A 852 -4.16 74.62 22.08
C THR A 852 -5.16 73.48 22.00
N LEU A 853 -6.37 73.77 21.54
CA LEU A 853 -7.40 72.75 21.32
C LEU A 853 -8.08 72.98 19.98
N ALA A 854 -8.09 71.97 19.14
CA ALA A 854 -8.74 71.97 17.85
C ALA A 854 -9.68 70.78 17.70
N ALA A 855 -10.73 70.97 16.91
CA ALA A 855 -11.66 69.92 16.54
C ALA A 855 -12.08 70.09 15.09
N GLY A 856 -12.05 68.99 14.33
CA GLY A 856 -12.50 68.90 12.96
C GLY A 856 -13.66 67.91 12.84
N PHE A 857 -14.65 68.23 12.02
CA PHE A 857 -15.72 67.30 11.67
C PHE A 857 -16.08 67.43 10.20
N GLY A 858 -16.25 66.31 9.50
CA GLY A 858 -16.41 66.32 8.05
C GLY A 858 -16.61 64.95 7.41
N LEU A 859 -16.23 64.87 6.14
CA LEU A 859 -16.29 63.65 5.33
C LEU A 859 -14.89 63.20 4.92
N ARG A 860 -14.69 61.89 4.91
CA ARG A 860 -13.51 61.22 4.37
C ARG A 860 -13.92 60.32 3.22
N TYR A 861 -13.23 60.41 2.09
CA TYR A 861 -13.44 59.55 0.94
C TYR A 861 -12.15 58.82 0.56
N LYS A 862 -12.21 57.49 0.51
CA LYS A 862 -11.16 56.59 0.00
C LYS A 862 -11.61 56.04 -1.36
N PRO A 863 -11.12 56.59 -2.49
CA PRO A 863 -11.60 56.20 -3.82
C PRO A 863 -11.13 54.84 -4.31
N PHE A 864 -9.96 54.37 -3.88
CA PHE A 864 -9.32 53.16 -4.41
C PHE A 864 -9.12 52.13 -3.31
N GLY A 865 -9.42 50.86 -3.57
CA GLY A 865 -9.20 49.79 -2.60
C GLY A 865 -7.72 49.48 -2.36
N ASP A 866 -6.95 49.39 -3.45
CA ASP A 866 -5.55 48.95 -3.46
C ASP A 866 -4.55 50.00 -2.97
N TYR A 867 -4.99 51.26 -2.84
CA TYR A 867 -4.15 52.37 -2.42
C TYR A 867 -4.77 53.10 -1.23
N ASN A 868 -3.95 53.47 -0.25
CA ASN A 868 -4.42 54.19 0.93
C ASN A 868 -4.47 55.71 0.69
N LEU A 869 -5.18 56.14 -0.35
CA LEU A 869 -5.45 57.56 -0.63
C LEU A 869 -6.76 57.98 0.06
N ASN A 870 -6.71 59.03 0.86
CA ASN A 870 -7.87 59.55 1.57
C ASN A 870 -8.00 61.05 1.31
N LEU A 871 -9.19 61.47 0.93
CA LEU A 871 -9.57 62.86 0.71
C LEU A 871 -10.52 63.29 1.82
N TYR A 872 -10.24 64.42 2.46
CA TYR A 872 -11.00 64.93 3.59
C TYR A 872 -11.52 66.32 3.28
N SER A 873 -12.74 66.57 3.73
CA SER A 873 -13.38 67.88 3.74
C SER A 873 -13.96 68.07 5.13
N GLU A 874 -13.37 68.95 5.93
CA GLU A 874 -13.74 69.13 7.34
C GLU A 874 -13.97 70.60 7.72
N LEU A 875 -14.94 70.83 8.59
CA LEU A 875 -15.09 72.07 9.34
C LEU A 875 -14.14 72.00 10.53
N TYR A 876 -13.11 72.84 10.53
CA TYR A 876 -12.04 72.83 11.52
C TYR A 876 -12.12 74.05 12.42
N LYS A 877 -12.24 73.83 13.73
CA LYS A 877 -12.29 74.88 14.73
C LYS A 877 -11.09 74.74 15.64
N GLN A 878 -10.34 75.83 15.84
CA GLN A 878 -9.19 75.85 16.72
C GLN A 878 -9.29 77.00 17.73
N ASN A 879 -8.81 76.77 18.94
CA ASN A 879 -8.70 77.77 19.99
C ASN A 879 -7.24 77.88 20.44
N GLN A 880 -6.73 79.10 20.45
CA GLN A 880 -5.36 79.46 20.82
C GLN A 880 -5.39 80.53 21.90
N VAL A 881 -4.50 80.46 22.90
CA VAL A 881 -4.45 81.47 23.97
C VAL A 881 -3.75 82.75 23.49
N LYS A 882 -4.29 83.92 23.85
CA LYS A 882 -3.66 85.23 23.63
C LYS A 882 -2.50 85.44 24.61
N ASP A 883 -1.35 85.84 24.08
CA ASP A 883 -0.14 86.17 24.84
C ASP A 883 0.02 87.69 25.10
N ASP A 884 -1.10 88.44 25.13
CA ASP A 884 -1.14 89.91 25.26
C ASP A 884 -1.48 90.39 26.70
N GLY A 885 -1.31 89.53 27.71
CA GLY A 885 -1.51 89.86 29.14
C GLY A 885 -0.20 90.05 29.89
N ASP A 886 -0.27 90.69 31.07
CA ASP A 886 0.84 90.78 32.04
C ASP A 886 1.50 89.39 32.22
N PRO A 887 2.84 89.24 32.22
CA PRO A 887 3.50 87.94 32.44
C PRO A 887 3.08 87.22 33.73
N ASP A 888 2.52 87.93 34.71
CA ASP A 888 1.94 87.35 35.94
C ASP A 888 0.52 86.75 35.71
N ASP A 889 -0.10 86.98 34.55
CA ASP A 889 -1.44 86.52 34.13
C ASP A 889 -1.40 85.52 32.95
N ALA A 890 -0.21 85.05 32.56
CA ALA A 890 -0.03 84.08 31.47
C ALA A 890 -0.71 82.74 31.80
N PHE A 891 -1.43 82.18 30.83
CA PHE A 891 -2.09 80.88 30.98
C PHE A 891 -1.06 79.74 30.93
N GLU A 892 -0.56 79.33 32.08
CA GLU A 892 0.20 78.08 32.22
C GLU A 892 -0.78 76.90 32.01
N GLY A 893 -0.48 75.99 31.07
CA GLY A 893 -1.34 74.85 30.77
C GLY A 893 -1.49 73.89 31.97
N LEU A 894 -2.41 72.92 31.90
CA LEU A 894 -2.62 71.99 33.01
C LEU A 894 -1.46 71.00 33.14
N ARG A 895 -0.97 70.75 34.35
CA ARG A 895 -0.07 69.62 34.61
C ARG A 895 -0.87 68.34 34.77
N TRP A 896 -0.29 67.19 34.43
CA TRP A 896 -0.98 65.88 34.45
C TRP A 896 -1.69 65.57 35.79
N HIS A 897 -1.10 65.95 36.92
CA HIS A 897 -1.67 65.73 38.26
C HIS A 897 -2.88 66.63 38.59
N GLU A 898 -3.17 67.64 37.77
CA GLU A 898 -4.27 68.60 37.95
C GLU A 898 -5.50 68.26 37.11
N ILE A 899 -5.33 67.43 36.07
CA ILE A 899 -6.39 66.98 35.15
C ILE A 899 -7.43 66.13 35.90
N GLY A 900 -7.04 65.39 36.95
CA GLY A 900 -7.93 64.55 37.75
C GLY A 900 -8.74 65.29 38.82
N THR A 901 -8.58 66.61 38.97
CA THR A 901 -9.29 67.42 39.98
C THR A 901 -10.40 68.27 39.34
N PRO A 902 -11.69 67.94 39.56
CA PRO A 902 -12.81 68.61 38.87
C PRO A 902 -12.82 70.14 39.04
N GLU A 903 -12.50 70.64 40.23
CA GLU A 903 -12.49 72.08 40.54
C GLU A 903 -11.39 72.85 39.79
N LYS A 904 -10.21 72.24 39.59
CA LYS A 904 -9.12 72.85 38.81
C LYS A 904 -9.42 72.79 37.31
N PHE A 905 -10.02 71.70 36.84
CA PHE A 905 -10.44 71.55 35.45
C PHE A 905 -11.55 72.55 35.07
N GLU A 906 -12.55 72.75 35.93
CA GLU A 906 -13.62 73.73 35.72
C GLU A 906 -13.08 75.18 35.75
N ARG A 907 -12.09 75.45 36.61
CA ARG A 907 -11.38 76.75 36.64
C ARG A 907 -10.54 76.96 35.38
N TYR A 908 -9.88 75.92 34.89
CA TYR A 908 -9.12 75.91 33.65
C TYR A 908 -10.03 76.19 32.43
N ILE A 909 -11.19 75.54 32.30
CA ILE A 909 -12.14 75.82 31.21
C ILE A 909 -12.60 77.28 31.24
N ARG A 910 -12.97 77.78 32.43
CA ARG A 910 -13.42 79.19 32.60
C ARG A 910 -12.32 80.23 32.33
N GLN A 911 -11.09 79.97 32.75
CA GLN A 911 -9.96 80.85 32.45
C GLN A 911 -9.61 80.80 30.96
N ARG A 912 -9.64 79.63 30.33
CA ARG A 912 -9.35 79.48 28.91
C ARG A 912 -10.32 80.23 28.01
N ASP A 913 -11.62 80.20 28.33
CA ASP A 913 -12.63 80.97 27.58
C ASP A 913 -12.43 82.49 27.70
N LYS A 914 -11.75 82.96 28.75
CA LYS A 914 -11.43 84.37 28.97
C LYS A 914 -10.20 84.84 28.17
N TYR A 915 -9.22 83.96 27.91
CA TYR A 915 -7.94 84.30 27.27
C TYR A 915 -7.75 83.69 25.86
N GLY A 916 -8.65 82.84 25.38
CA GLY A 916 -8.56 82.17 24.07
C GLY A 916 -9.16 82.95 22.89
N GLN A 917 -8.47 82.97 21.75
CA GLN A 917 -9.02 83.29 20.42
C GLN A 917 -9.43 82.00 19.71
N THR A 918 -10.67 81.96 19.26
CA THR A 918 -11.20 80.85 18.48
C THR A 918 -11.29 81.25 17.01
N SER A 919 -10.71 80.44 16.11
CA SER A 919 -10.93 80.54 14.67
C SER A 919 -11.65 79.30 14.13
N THR A 920 -12.38 79.48 13.03
CA THR A 920 -13.07 78.40 12.32
C THR A 920 -12.72 78.51 10.85
N ASP A 921 -12.34 77.39 10.25
CA ASP A 921 -11.92 77.30 8.87
C ASP A 921 -12.55 76.07 8.21
N PHE A 922 -12.60 76.08 6.89
CA PHE A 922 -12.91 74.89 6.10
C PHE A 922 -11.59 74.33 5.57
N LEU A 923 -11.29 73.09 5.95
CA LEU A 923 -10.04 72.42 5.64
C LEU A 923 -10.25 71.33 4.60
N LEU A 924 -9.47 71.42 3.53
CA LEU A 924 -9.29 70.35 2.57
C LEU A 924 -7.97 69.63 2.85
N ARG A 925 -8.02 68.31 3.01
CA ARG A 925 -6.84 67.51 3.32
C ARG A 925 -6.77 66.26 2.44
N ALA A 926 -5.57 65.85 2.08
CA ALA A 926 -5.31 64.63 1.34
C ALA A 926 -4.16 63.87 1.98
N THR A 927 -4.40 62.62 2.37
CA THR A 927 -3.36 61.74 2.91
C THR A 927 -3.17 60.53 2.01
N ALA A 928 -1.93 60.11 1.78
CA ALA A 928 -1.62 58.90 1.04
C ALA A 928 -0.51 58.10 1.74
N SER A 929 -0.57 56.78 1.64
CA SER A 929 0.55 55.89 2.01
C SER A 929 0.93 55.05 0.80
N PHE A 930 2.22 55.04 0.48
CA PHE A 930 2.80 54.29 -0.64
C PHE A 930 3.91 53.35 -0.13
N LEU A 931 4.29 52.38 -0.96
CA LEU A 931 5.38 51.43 -0.71
C LEU A 931 5.13 50.44 0.45
N ASP A 932 3.94 50.47 1.07
CA ASP A 932 3.48 49.62 2.18
C ASP A 932 2.54 48.50 1.72
N GLN A 933 2.62 48.11 0.44
CA GLN A 933 1.83 47.04 -0.16
C GLN A 933 2.60 45.72 -0.23
N GLY A 934 1.87 44.61 -0.38
CA GLY A 934 2.45 43.28 -0.60
C GLY A 934 3.37 42.85 0.55
N GLU A 935 4.62 42.52 0.22
CA GLU A 935 5.63 42.03 1.17
C GLU A 935 6.10 43.08 2.20
N TYR A 936 5.73 44.35 2.04
CA TYR A 936 6.12 45.45 2.94
C TYR A 936 5.00 45.95 3.85
N ARG A 937 3.85 45.26 3.85
CA ARG A 937 2.68 45.64 4.63
C ARG A 937 2.94 45.60 6.13
N ASN A 938 2.37 46.59 6.83
CA ASN A 938 2.31 46.66 8.29
C ASN A 938 1.04 45.97 8.82
N ASP A 939 0.90 44.67 8.55
CA ASP A 939 -0.19 43.84 9.09
C ASP A 939 0.38 42.56 9.71
N TRP A 940 -0.33 41.95 10.65
CA TRP A 940 0.10 40.73 11.30
C TRP A 940 0.27 39.58 10.30
N ARG A 941 1.37 38.85 10.40
CA ARG A 941 1.68 37.68 9.56
C ARG A 941 1.67 36.45 10.41
N VAL A 942 0.88 35.44 10.08
CA VAL A 942 0.77 34.23 10.91
C VAL A 942 2.02 33.35 10.78
N ASP A 943 2.44 33.07 9.55
CA ASP A 943 3.50 32.08 9.26
C ASP A 943 4.93 32.61 9.34
N GLU A 944 5.10 33.93 9.41
CA GLU A 944 6.42 34.56 9.38
C GLU A 944 6.84 34.95 10.80
N SER A 945 8.07 34.62 11.22
CA SER A 945 8.64 35.09 12.49
C SER A 945 9.03 36.56 12.45
N ASP A 946 9.30 37.08 11.25
CA ASP A 946 9.84 38.40 10.98
C ASP A 946 9.61 38.82 9.52
N TRP A 947 9.61 40.12 9.25
CA TRP A 947 9.42 40.68 7.90
C TRP A 947 9.93 42.11 7.77
N ASP A 948 10.20 42.55 6.53
CA ASP A 948 10.53 43.94 6.24
C ASP A 948 9.27 44.82 6.14
N GLU A 949 9.37 46.06 6.60
CA GLU A 949 8.34 47.09 6.44
C GLU A 949 8.94 48.36 5.86
N ARG A 950 8.21 48.97 4.92
CA ARG A 950 8.53 50.31 4.43
C ARG A 950 7.25 51.06 4.11
N SER A 951 7.29 52.38 4.27
CA SER A 951 6.17 53.25 3.90
C SER A 951 6.68 54.63 3.51
N LEU A 952 5.96 55.26 2.57
CA LEU A 952 6.05 56.67 2.26
C LEU A 952 4.69 57.28 2.55
N TYR A 953 4.56 57.90 3.71
CA TYR A 953 3.36 58.60 4.12
C TYR A 953 3.42 60.06 3.71
N THR A 954 2.37 60.57 3.09
CA THR A 954 2.26 61.97 2.67
C THR A 954 0.93 62.55 3.14
N ASP A 955 0.96 63.79 3.62
CA ASP A 955 -0.20 64.53 4.10
C ASP A 955 -0.14 65.97 3.61
N PHE A 956 -1.18 66.42 2.93
CA PHE A 956 -1.37 67.78 2.45
C PHE A 956 -2.63 68.36 3.05
N ALA A 957 -2.57 69.57 3.57
CA ALA A 957 -3.69 70.22 4.23
C ALA A 957 -3.74 71.71 3.83
N TRP A 958 -4.93 72.21 3.53
CA TRP A 958 -5.18 73.57 3.08
C TRP A 958 -6.36 74.21 3.83
N TRP A 959 -6.05 75.20 4.65
CA TRP A 959 -7.02 76.04 5.35
C TRP A 959 -7.53 77.12 4.40
N THR A 960 -8.76 76.96 3.91
CA THR A 960 -9.26 77.77 2.80
C THR A 960 -9.52 79.23 3.18
N HIS A 961 -9.84 79.53 4.45
CA HIS A 961 -10.08 80.89 4.93
C HIS A 961 -8.78 81.58 5.37
N ALA A 962 -7.93 80.90 6.14
CA ALA A 962 -6.63 81.42 6.55
C ALA A 962 -5.63 81.52 5.38
N GLY A 963 -5.78 80.68 4.36
CA GLY A 963 -4.84 80.57 3.25
C GLY A 963 -3.59 79.75 3.58
N ASP A 964 -3.54 79.15 4.77
CA ASP A 964 -2.38 78.39 5.23
C ASP A 964 -2.31 77.01 4.56
N HIS A 965 -1.09 76.56 4.28
CA HIS A 965 -0.81 75.25 3.70
C HIS A 965 0.10 74.44 4.63
N GLN A 966 -0.10 73.13 4.65
CA GLN A 966 0.81 72.18 5.29
C GLN A 966 1.08 71.00 4.36
N TRP A 967 2.34 70.58 4.34
CA TRP A 967 2.80 69.37 3.66
C TRP A 967 3.71 68.59 4.60
N VAL A 968 3.41 67.33 4.82
CA VAL A 968 4.30 66.37 5.49
C VAL A 968 4.55 65.20 4.55
N SER A 969 5.79 64.72 4.47
CA SER A 969 6.15 63.48 3.80
C SER A 969 7.21 62.74 4.58
N ARG A 970 6.91 61.51 4.95
CA ARG A 970 7.74 60.67 5.80
C ARG A 970 7.99 59.33 5.13
N TYR A 971 9.24 59.06 4.82
CA TYR A 971 9.71 57.73 4.43
C TYR A 971 10.24 57.00 5.65
N GLN A 972 9.77 55.77 5.88
CA GLN A 972 10.22 54.91 6.96
C GLN A 972 10.54 53.52 6.42
N GLN A 973 11.62 52.92 6.90
CA GLN A 973 11.99 51.54 6.58
C GLN A 973 12.59 50.84 7.80
N GLY A 974 12.13 49.62 8.06
CA GLY A 974 12.58 48.81 9.19
C GLY A 974 12.34 47.32 8.96
N HIS A 975 12.71 46.53 9.96
CA HIS A 975 12.52 45.10 9.96
C HIS A 975 11.83 44.70 11.27
N THR A 976 10.73 43.97 11.17
CA THR A 976 9.82 43.64 12.26
C THR A 976 10.08 42.22 12.73
N TRP A 977 10.26 42.01 14.03
CA TRP A 977 10.34 40.68 14.65
C TRP A 977 9.15 40.43 15.57
N LYS A 978 8.59 39.22 15.52
CA LYS A 978 7.68 38.75 16.56
C LYS A 978 8.40 38.52 17.87
N LEU A 979 7.75 38.88 18.97
CA LEU A 979 8.26 38.56 20.29
C LEU A 979 7.94 37.09 20.64
N PRO A 980 8.82 36.37 21.36
CA PRO A 980 8.62 34.97 21.75
C PRO A 980 7.65 34.86 22.95
N VAL A 981 6.42 35.31 22.75
CA VAL A 981 5.33 35.31 23.74
C VAL A 981 4.04 34.85 23.05
N ASP A 982 3.09 34.30 23.82
CA ASP A 982 1.82 33.76 23.28
C ASP A 982 0.83 34.83 22.79
N SER A 983 1.23 36.10 22.78
CA SER A 983 0.38 37.23 22.39
C SER A 983 0.91 37.88 21.11
N PRO A 984 0.05 38.39 20.22
CA PRO A 984 0.48 38.95 18.94
C PRO A 984 1.19 40.28 19.15
N GLN A 985 2.50 40.22 19.36
CA GLN A 985 3.35 41.38 19.62
C GLN A 985 4.57 41.37 18.70
N THR A 986 4.96 42.56 18.26
CA THR A 986 6.17 42.74 17.46
C THR A 986 7.03 43.89 17.95
N ILE A 987 8.31 43.83 17.60
CA ILE A 987 9.27 44.90 17.77
C ILE A 987 9.95 45.19 16.42
N MET A 988 10.07 46.47 16.06
CA MET A 988 10.65 46.90 14.80
C MET A 988 11.58 48.09 15.04
N PRO A 989 12.90 47.94 14.95
CA PRO A 989 13.79 49.07 14.73
C PRO A 989 13.67 49.55 13.29
N TYR A 990 13.78 50.85 13.10
CA TYR A 990 13.65 51.46 11.78
C TYR A 990 14.46 52.74 11.67
N GLY A 991 14.78 53.11 10.44
CA GLY A 991 15.23 54.44 10.07
C GLY A 991 14.11 55.21 9.38
N PHE A 992 14.15 56.54 9.45
CA PHE A 992 13.20 57.38 8.73
C PHE A 992 13.82 58.67 8.24
N ALA A 993 13.21 59.25 7.21
CA ALA A 993 13.45 60.62 6.76
C ALA A 993 12.09 61.32 6.60
N GLU A 994 11.97 62.52 7.14
CA GLU A 994 10.74 63.29 7.13
C GLU A 994 11.01 64.71 6.64
N PHE A 995 10.18 65.14 5.70
CA PHE A 995 10.09 66.50 5.20
C PHE A 995 8.76 67.10 5.66
N SER A 996 8.83 68.25 6.30
CA SER A 996 7.67 69.01 6.74
C SER A 996 7.76 70.44 6.21
N ALA A 997 6.69 70.96 5.64
CA ALA A 997 6.56 72.34 5.24
C ALA A 997 5.22 72.92 5.72
N GLN A 998 5.25 74.17 6.18
CA GLN A 998 4.08 74.90 6.61
C GLN A 998 4.19 76.35 6.14
N ASP A 999 3.07 76.94 5.75
CA ASP A 999 3.01 78.32 5.27
C ASP A 999 1.97 79.13 6.07
N PRO A 1000 2.20 79.38 7.37
CA PRO A 1000 1.33 80.25 8.15
C PRO A 1000 1.47 81.70 7.67
N SER A 1001 0.36 82.38 7.35
CA SER A 1001 0.35 83.80 6.96
C SER A 1001 1.26 84.15 5.75
N ASN A 1002 1.47 83.22 4.81
CA ASN A 1002 2.42 83.33 3.67
C ASN A 1002 3.92 83.37 4.04
N ASP A 1003 4.33 82.86 5.22
CA ASP A 1003 5.73 82.61 5.59
C ASP A 1003 6.08 81.12 5.45
N TRP A 1004 6.62 80.72 4.28
CA TRP A 1004 7.05 79.34 4.03
C TRP A 1004 8.17 78.91 4.98
N ARG A 1005 7.87 77.89 5.77
CA ARG A 1005 8.79 77.25 6.72
C ARG A 1005 8.92 75.79 6.34
N GLN A 1006 10.14 75.27 6.40
CA GLN A 1006 10.44 73.88 6.07
C GLN A 1006 11.34 73.24 7.12
N ASP A 1007 11.28 71.92 7.24
CA ASP A 1007 12.15 71.09 8.07
C ASP A 1007 12.40 69.76 7.36
N LEU A 1008 13.67 69.38 7.30
CA LEU A 1008 14.12 68.06 6.90
C LEU A 1008 14.77 67.41 8.10
N ARG A 1009 14.25 66.27 8.52
CA ARG A 1009 14.78 65.49 9.64
C ARG A 1009 14.95 64.03 9.28
N SER A 1010 15.86 63.37 9.98
CA SER A 1010 16.02 61.93 9.90
C SER A 1010 16.31 61.38 11.29
N GLY A 1011 16.20 60.07 11.46
CA GLY A 1011 16.47 59.45 12.74
C GLY A 1011 16.36 57.95 12.68
N VAL A 1012 16.54 57.36 13.86
CA VAL A 1012 16.31 55.94 14.11
C VAL A 1012 15.29 55.82 15.23
N GLY A 1013 14.46 54.79 15.14
CA GLY A 1013 13.42 54.53 16.12
C GLY A 1013 13.24 53.05 16.38
N LEU A 1014 12.46 52.79 17.42
CA LEU A 1014 12.01 51.47 17.83
C LEU A 1014 10.50 51.54 18.01
N ARG A 1015 9.76 50.64 17.33
CA ARG A 1015 8.31 50.49 17.45
C ARG A 1015 8.00 49.16 18.11
N TRP A 1016 7.22 49.18 19.16
CA TRP A 1016 6.54 48.00 19.71
C TRP A 1016 5.06 48.08 19.34
N GLN A 1017 4.47 46.97 18.90
CA GLN A 1017 3.08 46.92 18.48
C GLN A 1017 2.41 45.64 19.02
N TYR A 1018 1.17 45.78 19.48
CA TYR A 1018 0.34 44.71 20.02
C TYR A 1018 -1.05 44.74 19.38
N TRP A 1019 -1.49 43.61 18.83
CA TRP A 1019 -2.80 43.49 18.18
C TRP A 1019 -3.82 42.79 19.09
N TYR A 1020 -5.08 43.22 19.07
CA TYR A 1020 -6.13 42.65 19.93
C TYR A 1020 -7.54 42.81 19.34
N GLY A 1021 -8.56 42.37 20.09
CA GLY A 1021 -9.96 42.55 19.71
C GLY A 1021 -10.45 41.60 18.62
N GLU A 1022 -9.82 40.43 18.50
CA GLU A 1022 -10.25 39.39 17.56
C GLU A 1022 -11.53 38.67 18.04
N ASP A 1023 -12.34 38.18 17.11
CA ASP A 1023 -13.49 37.33 17.41
C ASP A 1023 -13.62 36.18 16.40
N ARG A 1024 -14.68 35.36 16.53
CA ARG A 1024 -14.93 34.20 15.66
C ARG A 1024 -14.73 34.49 14.17
N TYR A 1025 -15.21 35.64 13.68
CA TYR A 1025 -15.26 35.98 12.26
C TYR A 1025 -14.24 37.05 11.85
N ASN A 1026 -13.61 37.72 12.80
CA ASN A 1026 -12.78 38.89 12.54
C ASN A 1026 -11.41 38.71 13.14
N ALA A 1027 -10.40 39.15 12.38
CA ALA A 1027 -9.02 39.22 12.84
C ALA A 1027 -8.87 40.35 13.87
N TYR A 1028 -7.63 40.75 14.17
CA TYR A 1028 -7.37 41.82 15.13
C TYR A 1028 -7.98 43.15 14.66
N ARG A 1029 -9.00 43.60 15.39
CA ARG A 1029 -9.72 44.85 15.11
C ARG A 1029 -9.02 46.09 15.63
N ALA A 1030 -8.19 45.90 16.65
CA ALA A 1030 -7.64 46.93 17.47
C ALA A 1030 -6.15 46.69 17.65
N HIS A 1031 -5.39 47.76 17.89
CA HIS A 1031 -3.96 47.64 18.13
C HIS A 1031 -3.43 48.78 19.00
N VAL A 1032 -2.33 48.48 19.72
CA VAL A 1032 -1.56 49.46 20.49
C VAL A 1032 -0.18 49.56 19.86
N THR A 1033 0.25 50.78 19.58
CA THR A 1033 1.58 51.07 19.04
C THR A 1033 2.32 52.01 19.98
N VAL A 1034 3.52 51.63 20.39
CA VAL A 1034 4.46 52.50 21.13
C VAL A 1034 5.68 52.70 20.27
N ARG A 1035 6.03 53.95 19.97
CA ARG A 1035 7.24 54.30 19.22
C ARG A 1035 8.14 55.21 20.05
N THR A 1036 9.43 54.95 19.98
CA THR A 1036 10.47 55.80 20.55
C THR A 1036 11.48 56.10 19.46
N GLU A 1037 11.69 57.37 19.15
CA GLU A 1037 12.56 57.81 18.06
C GLU A 1037 13.59 58.81 18.58
N TYR A 1038 14.81 58.75 18.07
CA TYR A 1038 15.76 59.84 18.19
C TYR A 1038 15.79 60.61 16.87
N GLN A 1039 15.35 61.87 16.89
CA GLN A 1039 15.20 62.71 15.71
C GLN A 1039 16.36 63.71 15.60
N LEU A 1040 16.88 63.85 14.38
CA LEU A 1040 17.93 64.77 13.99
C LEU A 1040 17.39 65.76 12.95
N GLY A 1041 17.28 67.04 13.30
CA GLY A 1041 17.01 68.12 12.36
C GLY A 1041 18.24 68.35 11.47
N MET A 1042 18.08 68.12 10.16
CA MET A 1042 19.17 68.20 9.19
C MET A 1042 19.21 69.55 8.46
N ALA A 1043 18.04 70.11 8.17
CA ALA A 1043 17.92 71.39 7.48
C ALA A 1043 16.54 72.03 7.73
N GLY A 1044 16.44 73.34 7.48
CA GLY A 1044 15.17 74.06 7.58
C GLY A 1044 15.09 75.01 8.79
N ASN A 1045 13.98 75.75 8.84
CA ASN A 1045 13.70 76.83 9.78
C ASN A 1045 12.32 76.67 10.48
N LEU A 1046 11.60 75.58 10.22
CA LEU A 1046 10.29 75.33 10.85
C LEU A 1046 10.44 74.91 12.32
N TYR A 1047 11.46 74.11 12.64
CA TYR A 1047 11.73 73.61 13.98
C TYR A 1047 13.15 73.91 14.49
N GLU A 1048 13.84 74.86 13.86
CA GLU A 1048 15.18 75.33 14.27
C GLU A 1048 16.21 74.20 14.48
N GLN A 1049 16.15 73.14 13.65
CA GLN A 1049 17.05 71.98 13.71
C GLN A 1049 17.09 71.30 15.09
N ALA A 1050 15.96 71.29 15.81
CA ALA A 1050 15.88 70.63 17.10
C ALA A 1050 16.16 69.12 16.99
N ASN A 1051 16.95 68.61 17.94
CA ASN A 1051 17.24 67.20 18.08
C ASN A 1051 16.68 66.66 19.39
N GLY A 1052 16.31 65.39 19.43
CA GLY A 1052 16.01 64.70 20.69
C GLY A 1052 15.09 63.50 20.57
N TRP A 1053 14.58 63.08 21.73
CA TRP A 1053 13.75 61.88 21.87
C TRP A 1053 12.27 62.18 21.72
N LEU A 1054 11.65 61.53 20.74
CA LEU A 1054 10.21 61.44 20.57
C LEU A 1054 9.71 60.14 21.18
N VAL A 1055 8.58 60.23 21.88
CA VAL A 1055 7.79 59.06 22.32
C VAL A 1055 6.37 59.23 21.81
N GLY A 1056 5.82 58.20 21.17
CA GLY A 1056 4.44 58.16 20.70
C GLY A 1056 3.74 56.92 21.22
N LEU A 1057 2.52 57.07 21.71
CA LEU A 1057 1.60 56.00 22.05
C LEU A 1057 0.34 56.18 21.21
N GLU A 1058 -0.05 55.15 20.48
CA GLU A 1058 -1.29 55.09 19.71
C GLU A 1058 -2.11 53.88 20.15
N VAL A 1059 -3.40 54.07 20.37
CA VAL A 1059 -4.36 53.03 20.73
C VAL A 1059 -5.54 53.14 19.78
N ASN A 1060 -5.83 52.06 19.08
CA ASN A 1060 -6.89 51.97 18.09
C ASN A 1060 -7.92 50.91 18.52
N PHE A 1061 -9.21 51.17 18.26
CA PHE A 1061 -10.34 50.33 18.70
C PHE A 1061 -11.25 49.93 17.55
#